data_AF-A0A9W4MH59-F1
#
_entry.id   AF-A0A9W4MH59-F1
#
_cell.length_a   1.000
_cell.length_b   1.000
_cell.length_c   1.000
_cell.angle_alpha   90.00
_cell.angle_beta   90.00
_cell.angle_gamma   90.00
#
_symmetry.space_group_name_H-M   'P 1'
#
loop_
_entity.id
_entity.type
_entity.pdbx_description
1 polymer ?
#
loop_
_entity_poly.entity_id
_entity_poly.type
_entity_poly.pdbx_seq_one_letter_code
_entity_poly.pdbx_strand_id
1 'polypeptide(L)'
;MPLNRRQFVTTALTAGAALPLLPAAPAGAAAGGGHPGRASARVAPAPGGLYTPNAAPLAPTAFLRLPPGAVTARGWLDGRLRQQLAGLCGQYASTSHFLAMGSSGWVHPADTGWEEVPYWLRGYTDLAILTGDGTALAAVRRWVDAILATAQPDGFFGPTSLRTSLGGGPDFWPYLPLTWALRNWQEYSGDSRIVPLLTAFFRYMNAQGPGAFNQSWVSVRWGDGLDSVFWLYNRTGDAFLLDLADKIHAGGANWVNNLPSLHNVNIAQGFREPAQYALRSPSAALTQAAYQNYTAVMTAYGQFPGGGFAGDENARPGFGDPRQGFETCGIVEFMASHQLLTRITGDPVWADRCEDLAFNSLPAALDPSGKAVHYITSANSVDLDDSAKTQGQFQNNWAMQAYLPGVDQYRCCPHNYGMGWPYFTEELWLATPDHGLAAAMYAPSSVTAKVAGGTQVTFTETTDYPFADTVTLTLSAPGPLAFPLYLRIPGWCSAPRLSVNGAAVGAPAGPAFTVVDRTWKNGDTVVLTLPQTTTTRTWPGNHGATGIDHGPLSYSLDIAETYVQTGGSTQFPEYAVHTAAAWNYGLALDAGGTAFSRTGGPLPADPFTHAGTPVRITAPARRIAEWQADSQHVVSPLQDSPARSTAPVETVTLIPMGAARLRISAFPTTSPTGHQWSAPAPYRRIRNKNSGKVIGVDLMSTANSAHVVQYDDNGTADHLWQLVDNGDGWFRIRNQNSGKVMGVDLMSTANSAHVVQYDDNGTADHLWQFVDNGDGWFRIRNQNSGKVMGVDLMSTANSAHVVQYDDNGTADHLWQFL
;
A
#
# COMPACT_ATOMS: atom_id res chain seq x y z
N MET A 1 -15.79 -2.64 -22.65
CA MET A 1 -16.47 -1.65 -21.79
C MET A 1 -15.59 -1.46 -20.57
N PRO A 2 -15.11 -0.25 -20.25
CA PRO A 2 -14.30 -0.03 -19.05
C PRO A 2 -15.18 -0.24 -17.81
N LEU A 3 -14.70 -1.07 -16.87
CA LEU A 3 -15.41 -1.38 -15.64
C LEU A 3 -15.55 -0.11 -14.79
N ASN A 4 -16.80 0.35 -14.61
CA ASN A 4 -17.11 1.48 -13.76
C ASN A 4 -17.08 1.01 -12.28
N ARG A 5 -16.15 1.52 -11.46
CA ARG A 5 -16.12 1.27 -10.00
C ARG A 5 -17.47 1.51 -9.31
N ARG A 6 -18.38 2.34 -9.85
CA ARG A 6 -19.77 2.47 -9.35
C ARG A 6 -20.56 1.15 -9.38
N GLN A 7 -20.29 0.26 -10.34
CA GLN A 7 -20.99 -1.03 -10.43
C GLN A 7 -20.48 -2.04 -9.38
N PHE A 8 -19.27 -1.88 -8.86
CA PHE A 8 -18.75 -2.71 -7.76
C PHE A 8 -19.42 -2.39 -6.40
N VAL A 9 -19.93 -1.17 -6.24
CA VAL A 9 -20.58 -0.70 -5.00
C VAL A 9 -21.87 -1.46 -4.69
N THR A 10 -22.55 -2.03 -5.70
CA THR A 10 -23.80 -2.78 -5.48
C THR A 10 -23.58 -4.24 -5.06
N THR A 11 -22.45 -4.86 -5.42
CA THR A 11 -22.13 -6.25 -5.05
C THR A 11 -21.32 -6.38 -3.77
N ALA A 12 -20.48 -5.39 -3.43
CA ALA A 12 -19.66 -5.45 -2.22
C ALA A 12 -20.47 -5.22 -0.92
N LEU A 13 -21.54 -4.42 -0.96
CA LEU A 13 -22.36 -4.11 0.22
C LEU A 13 -23.35 -5.22 0.61
N THR A 14 -23.69 -6.14 -0.29
CA THR A 14 -24.56 -7.29 0.03
C THR A 14 -23.81 -8.47 0.66
N ALA A 15 -22.47 -8.44 0.69
CA ALA A 15 -21.64 -9.44 1.36
C ALA A 15 -21.22 -9.03 2.79
N GLY A 16 -21.91 -8.06 3.40
CA GLY A 16 -21.79 -7.71 4.81
C GLY A 16 -22.43 -8.75 5.74
N ALA A 17 -22.09 -10.03 5.57
CA ALA A 17 -22.21 -10.96 6.69
C ALA A 17 -21.08 -10.62 7.65
N ALA A 18 -21.40 -10.37 8.93
CA ALA A 18 -20.40 -10.31 9.98
C ALA A 18 -19.56 -11.59 9.90
N LEU A 19 -18.33 -11.48 9.37
CA LEU A 19 -17.37 -12.57 9.45
C LEU A 19 -17.15 -12.86 10.93
N PRO A 20 -17.18 -14.14 11.36
CA PRO A 20 -16.83 -14.46 12.73
C PRO A 20 -15.42 -13.93 12.97
N LEU A 21 -15.21 -13.33 14.14
CA LEU A 21 -13.90 -12.98 14.67
C LEU A 21 -12.88 -14.04 14.21
N LEU A 22 -11.89 -13.64 13.42
CA LEU A 22 -10.66 -14.41 13.35
C LEU A 22 -10.24 -14.57 14.82
N PRO A 23 -10.15 -15.80 15.36
CA PRO A 23 -9.76 -15.96 16.75
C PRO A 23 -8.40 -15.30 16.87
N ALA A 24 -8.32 -14.30 17.75
CA ALA A 24 -7.04 -13.77 18.17
C ALA A 24 -6.23 -14.99 18.63
N ALA A 25 -5.22 -15.36 17.84
CA ALA A 25 -4.26 -16.34 18.28
C ALA A 25 -3.78 -15.89 19.67
N PRO A 26 -3.66 -16.81 20.65
CA PRO A 26 -3.18 -16.42 21.97
C PRO A 26 -1.88 -15.67 21.77
N ALA A 27 -1.71 -14.57 22.49
CA ALA A 27 -0.53 -13.70 22.46
C ALA A 27 0.73 -14.48 22.89
N GLY A 28 1.19 -15.40 22.05
CA GLY A 28 2.56 -15.85 21.99
C GLY A 28 3.32 -14.78 21.23
N ALA A 29 4.44 -14.34 21.79
CA ALA A 29 5.30 -13.29 21.23
C ALA A 29 5.67 -13.58 19.77
N ALA A 30 4.86 -13.09 18.83
CA ALA A 30 5.18 -13.07 17.43
C ALA A 30 6.01 -11.81 17.18
N ALA A 31 7.32 -12.02 17.03
CA ALA A 31 8.27 -11.01 16.59
C ALA A 31 7.93 -10.60 15.14
N GLY A 32 6.99 -9.68 14.98
CA GLY A 32 6.95 -8.82 13.80
C GLY A 32 8.19 -7.94 13.81
N GLY A 33 8.90 -7.87 12.68
CA GLY A 33 10.19 -7.20 12.49
C GLY A 33 10.22 -5.69 12.79
N GLY A 34 10.05 -5.35 14.06
CA GLY A 34 10.59 -4.19 14.75
C GLY A 34 11.23 -4.72 16.04
N HIS A 35 12.26 -4.04 16.54
CA HIS A 35 12.93 -4.42 17.78
C HIS A 35 11.92 -4.79 18.88
N PRO A 36 12.14 -5.91 19.61
CA PRO A 36 11.24 -6.30 20.69
C PRO A 36 11.20 -5.20 21.76
N GLY A 37 10.00 -4.67 22.02
CA GLY A 37 9.62 -4.14 23.32
C GLY A 37 10.42 -2.97 23.91
N ARG A 38 10.91 -2.01 23.10
CA ARG A 38 11.27 -0.70 23.65
C ARG A 38 10.07 0.23 23.59
N ALA A 39 9.58 0.66 24.75
CA ALA A 39 8.59 1.71 24.83
C ALA A 39 9.14 2.98 24.13
N SER A 40 8.45 3.44 23.09
CA SER A 40 8.79 4.69 22.40
C SER A 40 8.68 5.86 23.39
N ALA A 41 9.67 6.74 23.44
CA ALA A 41 9.53 8.01 24.15
C ALA A 41 8.63 8.94 23.33
N ARG A 42 7.32 8.87 23.57
CA ARG A 42 6.29 9.68 22.91
C ARG A 42 6.34 11.12 23.42
N VAL A 43 6.10 12.08 22.53
CA VAL A 43 5.82 13.46 22.95
C VAL A 43 4.36 13.54 23.41
N ALA A 44 4.14 14.05 24.62
CA ALA A 44 2.80 14.15 25.17
C ALA A 44 1.99 15.25 24.46
N PRO A 45 0.71 15.01 24.11
CA PRO A 45 -0.18 16.06 23.64
C PRO A 45 -0.32 17.20 24.64
N ALA A 46 -0.25 18.45 24.15
CA ALA A 46 -0.35 19.64 24.98
C ALA A 46 -1.10 20.78 24.27
N PRO A 47 -1.86 21.62 25.00
CA PRO A 47 -2.51 22.78 24.42
C PRO A 47 -1.47 23.88 24.13
N GLY A 48 -1.84 24.83 23.26
CA GLY A 48 -1.00 25.99 22.93
C GLY A 48 -0.29 25.84 21.59
N GLY A 49 0.79 26.60 21.38
CA GLY A 49 1.49 26.66 20.11
C GLY A 49 1.14 27.90 19.28
N LEU A 50 1.96 28.17 18.28
CA LEU A 50 1.85 29.36 17.41
C LEU A 50 1.08 29.10 16.12
N TYR A 51 0.62 27.86 15.90
CA TYR A 51 -0.02 27.38 14.68
C TYR A 51 -1.29 26.63 15.05
N THR A 52 -2.43 27.12 14.58
CA THR A 52 -3.81 26.69 14.84
C THR A 52 -3.95 25.40 15.68
N PRO A 53 -3.83 25.51 17.02
CA PRO A 53 -4.04 24.36 17.89
C PRO A 53 -5.51 23.97 17.94
N ASN A 54 -5.77 22.76 18.43
CA ASN A 54 -7.13 22.31 18.69
C ASN A 54 -7.82 23.24 19.70
N ALA A 55 -8.96 23.80 19.29
CA ALA A 55 -9.82 24.61 20.13
C ALA A 55 -10.64 23.70 21.06
N ALA A 56 -10.84 24.11 22.31
CA ALA A 56 -11.71 23.37 23.23
C ALA A 56 -13.13 23.25 22.64
N PRO A 57 -13.78 22.07 22.70
CA PRO A 57 -13.44 20.92 23.54
C PRO A 57 -12.58 19.84 22.87
N LEU A 58 -12.01 20.08 21.69
CA LEU A 58 -11.08 19.11 21.09
C LEU A 58 -9.84 18.95 21.96
N ALA A 59 -9.40 17.71 22.15
CA ALA A 59 -8.16 17.38 22.84
C ALA A 59 -6.95 17.92 22.09
N PRO A 60 -5.86 18.27 22.77
CA PRO A 60 -4.63 18.69 22.11
C PRO A 60 -3.99 17.56 21.31
N THR A 61 -3.10 17.94 20.39
CA THR A 61 -2.19 17.04 19.68
C THR A 61 -0.76 17.18 20.21
N ALA A 62 0.12 16.23 19.91
CA ALA A 62 1.53 16.30 20.29
C ALA A 62 2.31 17.30 19.43
N PHE A 63 1.94 17.40 18.15
CA PHE A 63 2.52 18.34 17.21
C PHE A 63 1.44 19.05 16.40
N LEU A 64 1.82 20.18 15.81
CA LEU A 64 0.98 21.07 15.02
C LEU A 64 1.52 21.13 13.60
N ARG A 65 0.62 21.11 12.62
CA ARG A 65 0.98 21.25 11.21
C ARG A 65 1.51 22.67 10.95
N LEU A 66 2.63 22.77 10.24
CA LEU A 66 3.08 24.05 9.66
C LEU A 66 2.30 24.35 8.38
N PRO A 67 2.00 25.63 8.08
CA PRO A 67 1.24 25.96 6.87
C PRO A 67 2.00 25.51 5.61
N PRO A 68 1.29 25.06 4.56
CA PRO A 68 1.89 24.74 3.27
C PRO A 68 2.85 25.84 2.78
N GLY A 69 4.03 25.44 2.33
CA GLY A 69 5.10 26.35 1.90
C GLY A 69 6.02 26.86 3.02
N ALA A 70 5.75 26.56 4.30
CA ALA A 70 6.70 26.85 5.39
C ALA A 70 7.96 25.98 5.31
N VAL A 71 7.84 24.78 4.76
CA VAL A 71 8.96 23.88 4.46
C VAL A 71 9.24 23.91 2.97
N THR A 72 10.50 24.05 2.58
CA THR A 72 10.95 24.01 1.19
C THR A 72 11.93 22.88 1.01
N ALA A 73 11.71 22.04 0.00
CA ALA A 73 12.65 20.98 -0.35
C ALA A 73 13.97 21.55 -0.88
N ARG A 74 15.06 20.80 -0.69
CA ARG A 74 16.38 21.09 -1.25
C ARG A 74 16.97 19.79 -1.81
N GLY A 75 18.15 19.88 -2.45
CA GLY A 75 18.91 18.71 -2.89
C GLY A 75 18.10 17.75 -3.76
N TRP A 76 18.21 16.45 -3.48
CA TRP A 76 17.49 15.43 -4.22
C TRP A 76 15.97 15.54 -4.08
N LEU A 77 15.45 16.03 -2.94
CA LEU A 77 14.01 16.12 -2.71
C LEU A 77 13.37 17.20 -3.61
N ASP A 78 14.01 18.36 -3.78
CA ASP A 78 13.58 19.37 -4.76
C ASP A 78 13.62 18.81 -6.18
N GLY A 79 14.66 18.03 -6.51
CA GLY A 79 14.76 17.29 -7.76
C GLY A 79 13.55 16.38 -8.02
N ARG A 80 13.14 15.59 -7.02
CA ARG A 80 11.96 14.71 -7.09
C ARG A 80 10.65 15.49 -7.25
N LEU A 81 10.45 16.60 -6.54
CA LEU A 81 9.26 17.44 -6.69
C LEU A 81 9.19 18.09 -8.08
N ARG A 82 10.31 18.62 -8.60
CA ARG A 82 10.36 19.18 -9.95
C ARG A 82 10.13 18.13 -11.03
N GLN A 83 10.68 16.93 -10.85
CA GLN A 83 10.43 15.81 -11.74
C GLN A 83 8.94 15.42 -11.74
N GLN A 84 8.31 15.36 -10.56
CA GLN A 84 6.89 15.08 -10.46
C GLN A 84 6.02 16.16 -11.12
N LEU A 85 6.41 17.43 -11.02
CA LEU A 85 5.74 18.54 -11.71
C LEU A 85 5.92 18.50 -13.24
N ALA A 86 7.09 18.09 -13.71
CA ALA A 86 7.36 17.89 -15.13
C ALA A 86 6.77 16.56 -15.68
N GLY A 87 6.46 15.63 -14.79
CA GLY A 87 5.97 14.28 -15.10
C GLY A 87 4.45 14.17 -15.07
N LEU A 88 3.96 12.96 -14.73
CA LEU A 88 2.56 12.59 -14.81
C LEU A 88 1.66 13.54 -14.02
N CYS A 89 1.87 13.69 -12.71
CA CYS A 89 1.04 14.52 -11.85
C CYS A 89 0.91 15.97 -12.35
N GLY A 90 2.03 16.63 -12.68
CA GLY A 90 1.99 18.05 -13.03
C GLY A 90 1.51 18.35 -14.45
N GLN A 91 1.62 17.38 -15.36
CA GLN A 91 1.17 17.51 -16.75
C GLN A 91 -0.12 16.73 -17.02
N TYR A 92 -0.75 16.11 -16.01
CA TYR A 92 -1.79 15.12 -16.24
C TYR A 92 -3.03 15.69 -16.94
N ALA A 93 -3.33 16.97 -16.71
CA ALA A 93 -4.44 17.66 -17.34
C ALA A 93 -4.35 17.74 -18.88
N SER A 94 -3.16 17.50 -19.46
CA SER A 94 -2.98 17.42 -20.92
C SER A 94 -3.42 16.09 -21.53
N THR A 95 -3.65 15.05 -20.73
CA THR A 95 -4.03 13.70 -21.20
C THR A 95 -5.27 13.13 -20.50
N SER A 96 -5.48 13.44 -19.23
CA SER A 96 -6.65 12.97 -18.48
C SER A 96 -7.90 13.77 -18.87
N HIS A 97 -8.83 13.12 -19.56
CA HIS A 97 -10.10 13.73 -19.93
C HIS A 97 -10.98 14.07 -18.70
N PHE A 98 -10.72 13.46 -17.54
CA PHE A 98 -11.37 13.83 -16.27
C PHE A 98 -10.96 15.23 -15.78
N LEU A 99 -9.78 15.70 -16.18
CA LEU A 99 -9.23 17.02 -15.83
C LEU A 99 -9.52 18.07 -16.91
N ALA A 100 -10.42 17.79 -17.85
CA ALA A 100 -10.88 18.77 -18.83
C ALA A 100 -11.89 19.74 -18.19
N MET A 101 -11.45 20.95 -17.84
CA MET A 101 -12.30 21.94 -17.16
C MET A 101 -13.64 22.23 -17.88
N GLY A 102 -13.63 22.26 -19.22
CA GLY A 102 -14.82 22.61 -20.01
C GLY A 102 -15.94 21.57 -20.00
N SER A 103 -15.71 20.39 -19.41
CA SER A 103 -16.68 19.31 -19.31
C SER A 103 -16.68 18.66 -17.91
N SER A 104 -16.10 19.34 -16.91
CA SER A 104 -15.98 18.81 -15.56
C SER A 104 -17.16 19.27 -14.70
N GLY A 105 -17.83 18.34 -14.04
CA GLY A 105 -18.90 18.63 -13.06
C GLY A 105 -18.46 19.56 -11.92
N TRP A 106 -17.15 19.63 -11.64
CA TRP A 106 -16.56 20.52 -10.64
C TRP A 106 -16.47 21.99 -11.10
N VAL A 107 -16.65 22.25 -12.39
CA VAL A 107 -16.70 23.59 -13.00
C VAL A 107 -18.11 23.90 -13.50
N HIS A 108 -18.78 22.89 -14.06
CA HIS A 108 -20.12 22.98 -14.62
C HIS A 108 -21.03 21.99 -13.88
N PRO A 109 -21.78 22.41 -12.83
CA PRO A 109 -22.53 21.49 -11.97
C PRO A 109 -23.56 20.58 -12.64
N ALA A 110 -23.94 20.84 -13.89
CA ALA A 110 -24.82 19.97 -14.67
C ALA A 110 -24.10 18.76 -15.28
N ASP A 111 -22.78 18.85 -15.43
CA ASP A 111 -21.93 17.78 -15.97
C ASP A 111 -21.54 16.77 -14.87
N THR A 112 -20.96 15.65 -15.30
CA THR A 112 -20.49 14.61 -14.39
C THR A 112 -19.15 14.98 -13.76
N GLY A 113 -18.99 14.67 -12.48
CA GLY A 113 -17.71 14.74 -11.78
C GLY A 113 -17.73 13.82 -10.56
N TRP A 114 -16.58 13.20 -10.27
CA TRP A 114 -16.41 12.33 -9.12
C TRP A 114 -15.03 12.57 -8.50
N GLU A 115 -14.26 11.52 -8.17
CA GLU A 115 -13.05 11.60 -7.35
C GLU A 115 -11.78 12.07 -8.09
N GLU A 116 -11.76 12.05 -9.44
CA GLU A 116 -10.53 12.22 -10.23
C GLU A 116 -9.92 13.62 -10.09
N VAL A 117 -10.73 14.69 -10.23
CA VAL A 117 -10.31 16.07 -10.00
C VAL A 117 -9.94 16.30 -8.53
N PRO A 118 -10.78 15.93 -7.53
CA PRO A 118 -10.45 16.03 -6.11
C PRO A 118 -9.12 15.37 -5.73
N TYR A 119 -8.89 14.13 -6.16
CA TYR A 119 -7.64 13.41 -5.86
C TYR A 119 -6.43 14.10 -6.47
N TRP A 120 -6.50 14.45 -7.76
CA TRP A 120 -5.41 15.13 -8.43
C TRP A 120 -5.14 16.50 -7.80
N LEU A 121 -6.19 17.29 -7.55
CA LEU A 121 -6.05 18.65 -7.02
C LEU A 121 -5.49 18.63 -5.58
N ARG A 122 -5.80 17.61 -4.77
CA ARG A 122 -5.23 17.42 -3.42
C ARG A 122 -3.71 17.32 -3.46
N GLY A 123 -3.14 16.51 -4.35
CA GLY A 123 -1.68 16.40 -4.49
C GLY A 123 -1.05 17.57 -5.26
N TYR A 124 -1.71 18.02 -6.33
CA TYR A 124 -1.21 19.06 -7.21
C TYR A 124 -1.12 20.43 -6.54
N THR A 125 -2.04 20.74 -5.62
CA THR A 125 -2.03 21.98 -4.83
C THR A 125 -0.72 22.13 -4.06
N ASP A 126 -0.38 21.14 -3.24
CA ASP A 126 0.82 21.16 -2.41
C ASP A 126 2.10 21.02 -3.24
N LEU A 127 2.05 20.27 -4.36
CA LEU A 127 3.15 20.23 -5.33
C LEU A 127 3.45 21.63 -5.92
N ALA A 128 2.41 22.37 -6.32
CA ALA A 128 2.56 23.72 -6.86
C ALA A 128 3.12 24.70 -5.80
N ILE A 129 2.65 24.58 -4.55
CA ILE A 129 3.13 25.39 -3.42
C ILE A 129 4.61 25.13 -3.15
N LEU A 130 5.01 23.87 -3.01
CA LEU A 130 6.38 23.49 -2.65
C LEU A 130 7.40 23.78 -3.75
N THR A 131 7.00 23.63 -5.01
CA THR A 131 7.89 23.97 -6.15
C THR A 131 7.97 25.48 -6.41
N GLY A 132 6.99 26.24 -5.91
CA GLY A 132 6.85 27.68 -6.18
C GLY A 132 6.59 27.99 -7.66
N ASP A 133 6.15 27.02 -8.45
CA ASP A 133 5.97 27.19 -9.89
C ASP A 133 4.74 28.07 -10.18
N GLY A 134 4.97 29.22 -10.82
CA GLY A 134 3.92 30.20 -11.10
C GLY A 134 2.81 29.68 -12.02
N THR A 135 3.14 28.77 -12.95
CA THR A 135 2.16 28.18 -13.86
C THR A 135 1.26 27.20 -13.12
N ALA A 136 1.85 26.35 -12.27
CA ALA A 136 1.13 25.40 -11.45
C ALA A 136 0.23 26.10 -10.41
N LEU A 137 0.75 27.15 -9.74
CA LEU A 137 -0.03 27.96 -8.81
C LEU A 137 -1.22 28.66 -9.50
N ALA A 138 -1.03 29.15 -10.73
CA ALA A 138 -2.11 29.72 -11.53
C ALA A 138 -3.16 28.66 -11.92
N ALA A 139 -2.74 27.44 -12.24
CA ALA A 139 -3.63 26.33 -12.55
C ALA A 139 -4.46 25.89 -11.32
N VAL A 140 -3.83 25.79 -10.14
CA VAL A 140 -4.53 25.54 -8.87
C VAL A 140 -5.58 26.62 -8.61
N ARG A 141 -5.17 27.90 -8.67
CA ARG A 141 -6.09 29.04 -8.49
C ARG A 141 -7.29 28.95 -9.43
N ARG A 142 -7.05 28.65 -10.72
CA ARG A 142 -8.11 28.53 -11.73
C ARG A 142 -9.13 27.43 -11.38
N TRP A 143 -8.66 26.27 -10.92
CA TRP A 143 -9.54 25.19 -10.46
C TRP A 143 -10.31 25.56 -9.20
N VAL A 144 -9.62 26.13 -8.20
CA VAL A 144 -10.26 26.59 -6.96
C VAL A 144 -11.33 27.63 -7.28
N ASP A 145 -11.01 28.68 -8.04
CA ASP A 145 -11.97 29.73 -8.44
C ASP A 145 -13.23 29.15 -9.11
N ALA A 146 -13.04 28.22 -10.04
CA ALA A 146 -14.14 27.56 -10.72
C ALA A 146 -15.01 26.73 -9.76
N ILE A 147 -14.40 25.96 -8.86
CA ILE A 147 -15.11 25.14 -7.86
C ILE A 147 -15.89 26.04 -6.90
N LEU A 148 -15.26 27.11 -6.38
CA LEU A 148 -15.93 28.05 -5.47
C LEU A 148 -17.14 28.73 -6.14
N ALA A 149 -17.08 28.97 -7.45
CA ALA A 149 -18.19 29.55 -8.21
C ALA A 149 -19.41 28.63 -8.35
N THR A 150 -19.28 27.34 -8.01
CA THR A 150 -20.40 26.37 -8.05
C THR A 150 -21.25 26.34 -6.77
N ALA A 151 -20.94 27.21 -5.79
CA ALA A 151 -21.66 27.31 -4.53
C ALA A 151 -23.17 27.54 -4.73
N GLN A 152 -24.00 26.83 -3.97
CA GLN A 152 -25.45 26.88 -4.05
C GLN A 152 -26.08 27.43 -2.75
N PRO A 153 -27.30 27.99 -2.79
CA PRO A 153 -27.91 28.65 -1.62
C PRO A 153 -28.11 27.76 -0.38
N ASP A 154 -28.21 26.44 -0.57
CA ASP A 154 -28.37 25.47 0.53
C ASP A 154 -27.03 24.97 1.10
N GLY A 155 -25.90 25.49 0.60
CA GLY A 155 -24.55 25.13 1.03
C GLY A 155 -23.88 24.03 0.22
N PHE A 156 -24.59 23.38 -0.71
CA PHE A 156 -23.96 22.42 -1.63
C PHE A 156 -23.07 23.14 -2.66
N PHE A 157 -22.09 22.44 -3.23
CA PHE A 157 -21.29 22.92 -4.36
C PHE A 157 -20.79 21.74 -5.19
N GLY A 158 -20.36 21.98 -6.43
CA GLY A 158 -19.85 20.95 -7.34
C GLY A 158 -20.96 20.19 -8.10
N PRO A 159 -20.69 18.96 -8.59
CA PRO A 159 -21.56 18.22 -9.50
C PRO A 159 -22.93 17.91 -8.87
N THR A 160 -24.01 18.35 -9.50
CA THR A 160 -25.39 18.21 -8.99
C THR A 160 -25.80 16.74 -8.84
N SER A 161 -25.27 15.85 -9.68
CA SER A 161 -25.53 14.41 -9.60
C SER A 161 -25.13 13.79 -8.26
N LEU A 162 -24.14 14.37 -7.55
CA LEU A 162 -23.67 13.84 -6.27
C LEU A 162 -24.68 14.07 -5.14
N ARG A 163 -25.73 14.85 -5.34
CA ARG A 163 -26.80 15.02 -4.34
C ARG A 163 -27.62 13.74 -4.12
N THR A 164 -27.69 12.87 -5.12
CA THR A 164 -28.65 11.75 -5.15
C THR A 164 -28.04 10.43 -5.61
N SER A 165 -26.72 10.37 -5.86
CA SER A 165 -26.08 9.21 -6.49
C SER A 165 -25.93 7.97 -5.60
N LEU A 166 -26.27 8.05 -4.31
CA LEU A 166 -26.23 6.91 -3.38
C LEU A 166 -27.61 6.61 -2.81
N GLY A 167 -28.37 5.77 -3.50
CA GLY A 167 -29.72 5.37 -3.05
C GLY A 167 -30.69 6.54 -2.91
N GLY A 168 -30.52 7.59 -3.72
CA GLY A 168 -31.28 8.84 -3.63
C GLY A 168 -30.72 9.86 -2.63
N GLY A 169 -29.67 9.50 -1.88
CA GLY A 169 -28.93 10.39 -0.98
C GLY A 169 -27.58 10.88 -1.55
N PRO A 170 -26.90 11.77 -0.82
CA PRO A 170 -25.68 12.41 -1.30
C PRO A 170 -24.46 11.47 -1.25
N ASP A 171 -23.57 11.62 -2.23
CA ASP A 171 -22.23 11.02 -2.26
C ASP A 171 -21.18 12.04 -1.80
N PHE A 172 -20.75 11.90 -0.55
CA PHE A 172 -19.74 12.78 0.05
C PHE A 172 -18.31 12.34 -0.19
N TRP A 173 -18.08 11.15 -0.74
CA TRP A 173 -16.73 10.62 -0.91
C TRP A 173 -15.80 11.55 -1.70
N PRO A 174 -16.17 12.07 -2.90
CA PRO A 174 -15.29 12.94 -3.67
C PRO A 174 -14.94 14.25 -2.98
N TYR A 175 -15.77 14.69 -2.02
CA TYR A 175 -15.54 15.93 -1.30
C TYR A 175 -14.42 15.79 -0.28
N LEU A 176 -14.15 14.59 0.27
CA LEU A 176 -13.14 14.42 1.32
C LEU A 176 -11.72 14.82 0.84
N PRO A 177 -11.19 14.29 -0.29
CA PRO A 177 -9.92 14.78 -0.81
C PRO A 177 -10.01 16.24 -1.30
N LEU A 178 -11.17 16.69 -1.78
CA LEU A 178 -11.33 18.08 -2.24
C LEU A 178 -11.22 19.09 -1.09
N THR A 179 -11.79 18.81 0.09
CA THR A 179 -11.67 19.72 1.24
C THR A 179 -10.23 19.84 1.72
N TRP A 180 -9.41 18.80 1.53
CA TRP A 180 -7.96 18.88 1.78
C TRP A 180 -7.25 19.80 0.78
N ALA A 181 -7.60 19.74 -0.51
CA ALA A 181 -7.05 20.69 -1.48
C ALA A 181 -7.43 22.14 -1.13
N LEU A 182 -8.72 22.37 -0.83
CA LEU A 182 -9.23 23.71 -0.50
C LEU A 182 -8.64 24.25 0.80
N ARG A 183 -8.52 23.45 1.85
CA ARG A 183 -7.93 23.91 3.12
C ARG A 183 -6.44 24.25 2.95
N ASN A 184 -5.69 23.45 2.19
CA ASN A 184 -4.25 23.68 1.97
C ASN A 184 -4.06 24.96 1.17
N TRP A 185 -4.88 25.18 0.13
CA TRP A 185 -4.90 26.43 -0.60
C TRP A 185 -5.33 27.61 0.26
N GLN A 186 -6.30 27.46 1.17
CA GLN A 186 -6.71 28.51 2.10
C GLN A 186 -5.56 28.93 3.01
N GLU A 187 -4.83 27.96 3.58
CA GLU A 187 -3.69 28.21 4.46
C GLU A 187 -2.54 28.91 3.75
N TYR A 188 -2.27 28.52 2.50
CA TYR A 188 -1.22 29.13 1.68
C TYR A 188 -1.58 30.52 1.16
N SER A 189 -2.75 30.64 0.51
CA SER A 189 -3.13 31.84 -0.26
C SER A 189 -3.89 32.88 0.56
N GLY A 190 -4.44 32.51 1.72
CA GLY A 190 -5.32 33.37 2.51
C GLY A 190 -6.70 33.59 1.89
N ASP A 191 -7.13 32.75 0.94
CA ASP A 191 -8.42 32.89 0.25
C ASP A 191 -9.61 32.85 1.22
N SER A 192 -10.18 34.03 1.48
CA SER A 192 -11.23 34.23 2.49
C SER A 192 -12.58 33.63 2.09
N ARG A 193 -12.76 33.19 0.84
CA ARG A 193 -14.01 32.57 0.35
C ARG A 193 -14.17 31.12 0.81
N ILE A 194 -13.06 30.43 1.12
CA ILE A 194 -13.05 28.99 1.38
C ILE A 194 -13.70 28.65 2.72
N VAL A 195 -13.37 29.39 3.78
CA VAL A 195 -13.95 29.15 5.12
C VAL A 195 -15.49 29.24 5.08
N PRO A 196 -16.11 30.32 4.54
CA PRO A 196 -17.56 30.38 4.40
C PRO A 196 -18.16 29.25 3.55
N LEU A 197 -17.52 28.86 2.43
CA LEU A 197 -18.00 27.76 1.59
C LEU A 197 -18.03 26.44 2.37
N LEU A 198 -16.92 26.09 3.03
CA LEU A 198 -16.82 24.86 3.81
C LEU A 198 -17.77 24.86 5.00
N THR A 199 -17.98 26.01 5.67
CA THR A 199 -19.00 26.15 6.71
C THR A 199 -20.41 25.85 6.18
N ALA A 200 -20.77 26.39 5.00
CA ALA A 200 -22.07 26.14 4.40
C ALA A 200 -22.22 24.67 3.97
N PHE A 201 -21.18 24.09 3.36
CA PHE A 201 -21.19 22.69 2.92
C PHE A 201 -21.25 21.70 4.08
N PHE A 202 -20.47 21.89 5.14
CA PHE A 202 -20.56 21.03 6.32
C PHE A 202 -21.88 21.21 7.07
N ARG A 203 -22.51 22.38 6.98
CA ARG A 203 -23.88 22.56 7.49
C ARG A 203 -24.90 21.77 6.68
N TYR A 204 -24.78 21.79 5.35
CA TYR A 204 -25.56 20.93 4.44
C TYR A 204 -25.37 19.44 4.77
N MET A 205 -24.12 19.01 4.98
CA MET A 205 -23.78 17.63 5.36
C MET A 205 -24.38 17.25 6.71
N ASN A 206 -24.25 18.12 7.71
CA ASN A 206 -24.78 17.88 9.06
C ASN A 206 -26.31 17.78 9.11
N ALA A 207 -27.01 18.41 8.16
CA ALA A 207 -28.46 18.35 8.03
C ALA A 207 -28.96 17.03 7.42
N GLN A 208 -28.07 16.18 6.86
CA GLN A 208 -28.47 14.91 6.26
C GLN A 208 -28.82 13.86 7.32
N GLY A 209 -29.67 12.91 6.94
CA GLY A 209 -30.02 11.76 7.77
C GLY A 209 -28.88 10.72 7.87
N PRO A 210 -29.01 9.72 8.76
CA PRO A 210 -27.97 8.70 8.99
C PRO A 210 -27.51 7.96 7.73
N GLY A 211 -28.42 7.78 6.77
CA GLY A 211 -28.14 7.13 5.48
C GLY A 211 -27.07 7.83 4.64
N ALA A 212 -26.74 9.10 4.90
CA ALA A 212 -25.67 9.80 4.20
C ALA A 212 -24.26 9.42 4.70
N PHE A 213 -24.16 8.74 5.85
CA PHE A 213 -22.89 8.46 6.52
C PHE A 213 -22.48 6.98 6.51
N ASN A 214 -23.41 6.07 6.18
CA ASN A 214 -23.24 4.62 6.36
C ASN A 214 -23.16 3.80 5.06
N GLN A 215 -22.93 4.44 3.92
CA GLN A 215 -22.86 3.80 2.60
C GLN A 215 -21.67 4.32 1.80
N SER A 216 -21.34 3.65 0.68
CA SER A 216 -20.20 3.98 -0.19
C SER A 216 -18.83 3.94 0.52
N TRP A 217 -17.78 4.31 -0.21
CA TRP A 217 -16.42 4.41 0.31
C TRP A 217 -16.28 5.40 1.47
N VAL A 218 -17.13 6.42 1.50
CA VAL A 218 -17.09 7.43 2.57
C VAL A 218 -17.29 6.79 3.96
N SER A 219 -18.17 5.80 4.07
CA SER A 219 -18.45 5.08 5.33
C SER A 219 -17.22 4.43 5.96
N VAL A 220 -16.25 4.00 5.15
CA VAL A 220 -15.02 3.33 5.60
C VAL A 220 -13.79 4.25 5.60
N ARG A 221 -13.92 5.49 5.11
CA ARG A 221 -12.81 6.47 4.93
C ARG A 221 -13.05 7.80 5.64
N TRP A 222 -13.99 7.86 6.57
CA TRP A 222 -14.38 9.10 7.25
C TRP A 222 -13.27 9.83 8.01
N GLY A 223 -12.15 9.17 8.33
CA GLY A 223 -10.96 9.82 8.87
C GLY A 223 -10.46 10.99 8.01
N ASP A 224 -10.57 10.93 6.68
CA ASP A 224 -10.27 12.07 5.79
C ASP A 224 -11.20 13.27 6.06
N GLY A 225 -12.48 13.02 6.34
CA GLY A 225 -13.47 14.05 6.61
C GLY A 225 -13.29 14.71 7.98
N LEU A 226 -13.05 13.91 9.03
CA LEU A 226 -12.82 14.41 10.39
C LEU A 226 -11.69 15.45 10.44
N ASP A 227 -10.61 15.23 9.69
CA ASP A 227 -9.46 16.14 9.65
C ASP A 227 -9.85 17.54 9.13
N SER A 228 -10.73 17.61 8.11
CA SER A 228 -11.23 18.89 7.58
C SER A 228 -12.29 19.54 8.49
N VAL A 229 -13.12 18.74 9.15
CA VAL A 229 -14.11 19.22 10.12
C VAL A 229 -13.43 19.87 11.32
N PHE A 230 -12.41 19.23 11.90
CA PHE A 230 -11.64 19.80 13.01
C PHE A 230 -10.84 21.03 12.59
N TRP A 231 -10.25 21.01 11.40
CA TRP A 231 -9.58 22.18 10.82
C TRP A 231 -10.48 23.42 10.76
N LEU A 232 -11.75 23.24 10.35
CA LEU A 232 -12.72 24.33 10.28
C LEU A 232 -13.22 24.73 11.67
N TYR A 233 -13.42 23.77 12.57
CA TYR A 233 -13.82 24.03 13.94
C TYR A 233 -12.80 24.92 14.67
N ASN A 234 -11.51 24.60 14.53
CA ASN A 234 -10.42 25.38 15.13
C ASN A 234 -10.35 26.85 14.64
N ARG A 235 -11.03 27.17 13.53
CA ARG A 235 -11.11 28.53 12.97
C ARG A 235 -12.41 29.27 13.28
N THR A 236 -13.51 28.53 13.44
CA THR A 236 -14.86 29.11 13.53
C THR A 236 -15.48 28.98 14.92
N GLY A 237 -15.14 27.93 15.67
CA GLY A 237 -15.79 27.58 16.93
C GLY A 237 -17.25 27.09 16.78
N ASP A 238 -17.71 26.85 15.55
CA ASP A 238 -19.11 26.49 15.28
C ASP A 238 -19.45 25.09 15.82
N ALA A 239 -20.31 25.02 16.85
CA ALA A 239 -20.62 23.78 17.55
C ALA A 239 -21.25 22.68 16.68
N PHE A 240 -21.92 23.03 15.57
CA PHE A 240 -22.48 22.03 14.66
C PHE A 240 -21.41 21.16 13.99
N LEU A 241 -20.17 21.62 13.92
CA LEU A 241 -19.05 20.83 13.38
C LEU A 241 -18.68 19.68 14.31
N LEU A 242 -18.85 19.85 15.62
CA LEU A 242 -18.67 18.77 16.58
C LEU A 242 -19.81 17.74 16.50
N ASP A 243 -21.05 18.20 16.31
CA ASP A 243 -22.21 17.34 16.01
C ASP A 243 -21.99 16.54 14.70
N LEU A 244 -21.45 17.19 13.67
CA LEU A 244 -21.09 16.52 12.42
C LEU A 244 -20.01 15.46 12.64
N ALA A 245 -18.97 15.75 13.42
CA ALA A 245 -17.93 14.77 13.76
C ALA A 245 -18.51 13.55 14.50
N ASP A 246 -19.43 13.79 15.44
CA ASP A 246 -20.11 12.72 16.18
C ASP A 246 -21.00 11.87 15.24
N LYS A 247 -21.71 12.48 14.29
CA LYS A 247 -22.49 11.77 13.26
C LYS A 247 -21.63 10.97 12.30
N ILE A 248 -20.50 11.54 11.86
CA ILE A 248 -19.53 10.86 10.99
C ILE A 248 -19.02 9.60 11.67
N HIS A 249 -18.58 9.70 12.93
CA HIS A 249 -18.07 8.54 13.68
C HIS A 249 -19.18 7.50 13.93
N ALA A 250 -20.37 7.94 14.35
CA ALA A 250 -21.47 7.03 14.66
C ALA A 250 -22.07 6.35 13.41
N GLY A 251 -22.07 7.02 12.27
CA GLY A 251 -22.60 6.50 11.00
C GLY A 251 -21.59 5.71 10.17
N GLY A 252 -20.29 5.93 10.41
CA GLY A 252 -19.21 5.24 9.74
C GLY A 252 -19.08 3.76 10.11
N ALA A 253 -18.34 3.03 9.29
CA ALA A 253 -17.97 1.65 9.59
C ALA A 253 -17.04 1.62 10.81
N ASN A 254 -17.28 0.66 11.70
CA ASN A 254 -16.56 0.57 12.96
C ASN A 254 -15.12 0.06 12.73
N TRP A 255 -14.14 0.94 12.93
CA TRP A 255 -12.71 0.63 12.99
C TRP A 255 -12.20 0.36 14.43
N VAL A 256 -13.05 0.40 15.45
CA VAL A 256 -12.68 0.11 16.84
C VAL A 256 -12.72 -1.40 17.08
N ASN A 257 -11.56 -2.01 17.33
CA ASN A 257 -11.38 -3.46 17.50
C ASN A 257 -11.94 -4.28 16.32
N ASN A 258 -11.88 -3.72 15.10
CA ASN A 258 -12.49 -4.33 13.91
C ASN A 258 -11.80 -3.83 12.62
N LEU A 259 -11.83 -4.66 11.58
CA LEU A 259 -11.36 -4.34 10.23
C LEU A 259 -12.56 -4.45 9.26
N PRO A 260 -13.36 -3.38 9.09
CA PRO A 260 -14.60 -3.43 8.32
C PRO A 260 -14.39 -3.60 6.80
N SER A 261 -13.15 -3.56 6.32
CA SER A 261 -12.82 -3.70 4.91
C SER A 261 -11.44 -4.35 4.75
N LEU A 262 -11.32 -5.23 3.75
CA LEU A 262 -10.04 -5.77 3.28
C LEU A 262 -9.48 -5.02 2.06
N HIS A 263 -10.24 -4.10 1.46
CA HIS A 263 -9.72 -3.23 0.41
C HIS A 263 -8.57 -2.38 0.94
N ASN A 264 -7.41 -2.47 0.31
CA ASN A 264 -6.14 -2.01 0.86
C ASN A 264 -6.16 -0.48 1.12
N VAL A 265 -6.74 0.31 0.21
CA VAL A 265 -6.83 1.77 0.37
C VAL A 265 -7.83 2.15 1.47
N ASN A 266 -8.88 1.36 1.68
CA ASN A 266 -9.83 1.61 2.78
C ASN A 266 -9.12 1.40 4.12
N ILE A 267 -8.28 0.37 4.23
CA ILE A 267 -7.45 0.16 5.40
C ILE A 267 -6.49 1.33 5.55
N ALA A 268 -5.73 1.68 4.50
CA ALA A 268 -4.72 2.73 4.53
C ALA A 268 -5.28 4.08 4.99
N GLN A 269 -6.54 4.41 4.67
CA GLN A 269 -7.21 5.64 5.09
C GLN A 269 -8.00 5.51 6.40
N GLY A 270 -8.68 4.39 6.61
CA GLY A 270 -9.69 4.22 7.65
C GLY A 270 -9.13 3.83 9.02
N PHE A 271 -8.01 3.09 9.07
CA PHE A 271 -7.50 2.54 10.34
C PHE A 271 -7.15 3.60 11.38
N ARG A 272 -6.82 4.83 10.94
CA ARG A 272 -6.46 5.97 11.78
C ARG A 272 -7.66 6.72 12.35
N GLU A 273 -8.85 6.51 11.80
CA GLU A 273 -10.07 7.26 12.16
C GLU A 273 -10.34 7.25 13.67
N PRO A 274 -10.24 6.12 14.40
CA PRO A 274 -10.48 6.10 15.84
C PRO A 274 -9.56 7.05 16.62
N ALA A 275 -8.27 7.14 16.24
CA ALA A 275 -7.32 8.05 16.88
C ALA A 275 -7.63 9.52 16.56
N GLN A 276 -8.18 9.81 15.39
CA GLN A 276 -8.67 11.15 15.05
C GLN A 276 -9.91 11.51 15.87
N TYR A 277 -10.90 10.61 15.94
CA TYR A 277 -12.11 10.84 16.73
C TYR A 277 -11.83 10.96 18.24
N ALA A 278 -10.76 10.34 18.74
CA ALA A 278 -10.28 10.52 20.11
C ALA A 278 -9.97 11.99 20.46
N LEU A 279 -9.72 12.86 19.47
CA LEU A 279 -9.60 14.31 19.70
C LEU A 279 -10.94 14.91 20.13
N ARG A 280 -12.07 14.44 19.58
CA ARG A 280 -13.41 14.89 19.94
C ARG A 280 -13.95 14.23 21.20
N SER A 281 -13.63 12.95 21.40
CA SER A 281 -14.06 12.13 22.54
C SER A 281 -12.86 11.37 23.13
N PRO A 282 -12.09 12.00 24.04
CA PRO A 282 -10.84 11.44 24.58
C PRO A 282 -11.01 10.03 25.13
N SER A 283 -10.34 9.06 24.49
CA SER A 283 -10.36 7.66 24.89
C SER A 283 -9.07 6.98 24.46
N ALA A 284 -8.33 6.44 25.44
CA ALA A 284 -7.14 5.63 25.15
C ALA A 284 -7.47 4.39 24.31
N ALA A 285 -8.69 3.83 24.45
CA ALA A 285 -9.13 2.69 23.65
C ALA A 285 -9.30 3.05 22.17
N LEU A 286 -9.81 4.25 21.87
CA LEU A 286 -9.93 4.74 20.49
C LEU A 286 -8.54 4.93 19.85
N THR A 287 -7.61 5.59 20.56
CA THR A 287 -6.23 5.72 20.08
C THR A 287 -5.58 4.34 19.88
N GLN A 288 -5.76 3.42 20.82
CA GLN A 288 -5.19 2.07 20.75
C GLN A 288 -5.77 1.23 19.60
N ALA A 289 -7.03 1.44 19.21
CA ALA A 289 -7.64 0.73 18.09
C ALA A 289 -6.89 0.95 16.78
N ALA A 290 -6.37 2.16 16.53
CA ALA A 290 -5.55 2.43 15.35
C ALA A 290 -4.27 1.58 15.33
N TYR A 291 -3.60 1.42 16.47
CA TYR A 291 -2.44 0.54 16.59
C TYR A 291 -2.80 -0.93 16.38
N GLN A 292 -3.92 -1.38 16.97
CA GLN A 292 -4.37 -2.77 16.84
C GLN A 292 -4.73 -3.11 15.39
N ASN A 293 -5.42 -2.22 14.68
CA ASN A 293 -5.75 -2.41 13.27
C ASN A 293 -4.49 -2.49 12.41
N TYR A 294 -3.54 -1.57 12.62
CA TYR A 294 -2.25 -1.61 11.94
C TYR A 294 -1.53 -2.94 12.20
N THR A 295 -1.41 -3.35 13.46
CA THR A 295 -0.77 -4.62 13.83
C THR A 295 -1.48 -5.81 13.19
N ALA A 296 -2.81 -5.86 13.24
CA ALA A 296 -3.58 -6.97 12.67
C ALA A 296 -3.33 -7.13 11.17
N VAL A 297 -3.39 -6.03 10.40
CA VAL A 297 -3.15 -6.08 8.95
C VAL A 297 -1.70 -6.41 8.63
N MET A 298 -0.74 -5.81 9.32
CA MET A 298 0.68 -6.06 9.05
C MET A 298 1.14 -7.46 9.47
N THR A 299 0.55 -8.02 10.53
CA THR A 299 0.79 -9.42 10.91
C THR A 299 0.23 -10.38 9.87
N ALA A 300 -0.98 -10.13 9.35
CA ALA A 300 -1.61 -11.02 8.39
C ALA A 300 -1.05 -10.89 6.96
N TYR A 301 -0.70 -9.68 6.53
CA TYR A 301 -0.41 -9.38 5.13
C TYR A 301 0.89 -8.56 4.92
N GLY A 302 1.47 -7.98 5.96
CA GLY A 302 2.66 -7.12 5.90
C GLY A 302 3.99 -7.84 6.10
N GLN A 303 4.08 -9.10 5.65
CA GLN A 303 5.22 -9.98 5.93
C GLN A 303 6.34 -9.90 4.86
N PHE A 304 6.65 -8.71 4.37
CA PHE A 304 7.69 -8.45 3.36
C PHE A 304 8.18 -6.97 3.44
N PRO A 305 9.29 -6.57 2.75
CA PRO A 305 9.84 -5.22 2.89
C PRO A 305 9.05 -4.16 2.10
N GLY A 306 9.30 -2.88 2.40
CA GLY A 306 8.71 -1.75 1.67
C GLY A 306 7.54 -1.05 2.39
N GLY A 307 7.24 -1.42 3.64
CA GLY A 307 6.32 -0.70 4.53
C GLY A 307 4.82 -0.93 4.26
N GLY A 308 4.47 -1.55 3.14
CA GLY A 308 3.10 -1.93 2.80
C GLY A 308 2.72 -3.34 3.22
N PHE A 309 1.59 -3.82 2.70
CA PHE A 309 1.09 -5.18 2.92
C PHE A 309 0.51 -5.75 1.62
N ALA A 310 0.36 -7.07 1.54
CA ALA A 310 -0.22 -7.76 0.39
C ALA A 310 -1.66 -7.30 0.18
N GLY A 311 -1.85 -6.43 -0.81
CA GLY A 311 -3.10 -5.74 -1.07
C GLY A 311 -3.17 -5.37 -2.53
N ASP A 312 -3.37 -6.37 -3.38
CA ASP A 312 -3.47 -6.26 -4.84
C ASP A 312 -4.87 -5.82 -5.30
N GLU A 313 -5.40 -4.78 -4.65
CA GLU A 313 -6.80 -4.32 -4.50
C GLU A 313 -7.34 -4.64 -3.11
N ASN A 314 -7.53 -5.91 -2.77
CA ASN A 314 -7.88 -6.35 -1.42
C ASN A 314 -6.76 -7.20 -0.84
N ALA A 315 -6.62 -7.16 0.49
CA ALA A 315 -5.92 -8.21 1.19
C ALA A 315 -6.75 -9.50 1.11
N ARG A 316 -6.20 -10.55 0.48
CA ARG A 316 -6.92 -11.82 0.25
C ARG A 316 -6.33 -12.92 1.14
N PRO A 317 -7.13 -13.62 1.96
CA PRO A 317 -6.64 -14.77 2.72
C PRO A 317 -5.91 -15.79 1.82
N GLY A 318 -4.72 -16.23 2.24
CA GLY A 318 -3.87 -17.12 1.44
C GLY A 318 -2.99 -16.43 0.38
N PHE A 319 -3.12 -15.11 0.20
CA PHE A 319 -2.31 -14.30 -0.72
C PHE A 319 -1.45 -13.28 0.05
N GLY A 320 -0.62 -13.77 0.97
CA GLY A 320 0.32 -12.94 1.75
C GLY A 320 1.74 -12.87 1.16
N ASP A 321 1.97 -13.51 0.01
CA ASP A 321 3.29 -13.66 -0.59
C ASP A 321 3.84 -12.31 -1.11
N PRO A 322 5.16 -12.08 -1.06
CA PRO A 322 5.77 -10.82 -1.52
C PRO A 322 5.48 -10.44 -2.98
N ARG A 323 4.96 -11.38 -3.80
CA ARG A 323 4.52 -11.12 -5.17
C ARG A 323 3.23 -10.32 -5.28
N GLN A 324 2.34 -10.35 -4.29
CA GLN A 324 1.06 -9.60 -4.34
C GLN A 324 1.30 -8.09 -4.39
N GLY A 325 2.29 -7.60 -3.65
CA GLY A 325 2.60 -6.18 -3.57
C GLY A 325 1.50 -5.34 -2.94
N PHE A 326 1.62 -4.02 -3.10
CA PHE A 326 0.72 -3.04 -2.50
C PHE A 326 0.34 -1.97 -3.54
N GLU A 327 -0.93 -1.55 -3.55
CA GLU A 327 -1.44 -0.56 -4.50
C GLU A 327 -0.77 0.81 -4.32
N THR A 328 -0.49 1.52 -5.42
CA THR A 328 0.08 2.88 -5.41
C THR A 328 -0.76 3.89 -4.61
N CYS A 329 -2.11 3.84 -4.69
CA CYS A 329 -2.97 4.63 -3.79
C CYS A 329 -2.75 4.25 -2.32
N GLY A 330 -2.66 2.95 -2.04
CA GLY A 330 -2.41 2.44 -0.69
C GLY A 330 -1.12 3.00 -0.11
N ILE A 331 -0.04 3.05 -0.90
CA ILE A 331 1.26 3.62 -0.48
C ILE A 331 1.09 5.05 0.03
N VAL A 332 0.50 5.95 -0.78
CA VAL A 332 0.44 7.38 -0.43
C VAL A 332 -0.60 7.69 0.64
N GLU A 333 -1.72 6.96 0.68
CA GLU A 333 -2.73 7.14 1.75
C GLU A 333 -2.22 6.62 3.09
N PHE A 334 -1.42 5.54 3.08
CA PHE A 334 -0.84 5.01 4.30
C PHE A 334 0.25 5.94 4.83
N MET A 335 1.06 6.55 3.96
CA MET A 335 1.96 7.66 4.31
C MET A 335 1.20 8.82 4.96
N ALA A 336 0.11 9.29 4.35
CA ALA A 336 -0.72 10.37 4.91
C ALA A 336 -1.28 10.02 6.30
N SER A 337 -1.67 8.76 6.50
CA SER A 337 -2.10 8.27 7.82
C SER A 337 -1.00 8.28 8.87
N HIS A 338 0.19 7.83 8.51
CA HIS A 338 1.35 7.82 9.38
C HIS A 338 1.75 9.23 9.81
N GLN A 339 1.69 10.20 8.89
CA GLN A 339 1.94 11.61 9.18
C GLN A 339 0.92 12.19 10.17
N LEU A 340 -0.37 11.95 9.94
CA LEU A 340 -1.44 12.35 10.88
C LEU A 340 -1.26 11.73 12.27
N LEU A 341 -0.98 10.43 12.33
CA LEU A 341 -0.80 9.72 13.60
C LEU A 341 0.46 10.17 14.34
N THR A 342 1.52 10.57 13.63
CA THR A 342 2.71 11.21 14.22
C THR A 342 2.31 12.47 14.96
N ARG A 343 1.52 13.36 14.34
CA ARG A 343 1.06 14.61 14.98
C ARG A 343 0.14 14.37 16.16
N ILE A 344 -0.81 13.45 16.01
CA ILE A 344 -1.84 13.20 17.03
C ILE A 344 -1.22 12.54 18.26
N THR A 345 -0.41 11.50 18.07
CA THR A 345 0.05 10.63 19.17
C THR A 345 1.43 11.02 19.72
N GLY A 346 2.22 11.78 18.95
CA GLY A 346 3.61 12.08 19.29
C GLY A 346 4.52 10.86 19.28
N ASP A 347 4.04 9.73 18.73
CA ASP A 347 4.78 8.48 18.67
C ASP A 347 5.66 8.43 17.41
N PRO A 348 7.00 8.39 17.55
CA PRO A 348 7.92 8.39 16.43
C PRO A 348 7.81 7.14 15.54
N VAL A 349 7.16 6.06 16.02
CA VAL A 349 6.96 4.86 15.20
C VAL A 349 6.20 5.16 13.91
N TRP A 350 5.26 6.11 13.93
CA TRP A 350 4.50 6.45 12.74
C TRP A 350 5.36 7.17 11.70
N ALA A 351 6.28 8.03 12.12
CA ALA A 351 7.26 8.62 11.22
C ALA A 351 8.18 7.55 10.60
N ASP A 352 8.61 6.55 11.38
CA ASP A 352 9.34 5.39 10.84
C ASP A 352 8.54 4.65 9.76
N ARG A 353 7.23 4.44 9.97
CA ARG A 353 6.35 3.80 8.98
C ARG A 353 6.12 4.64 7.72
N CYS A 354 6.13 5.96 7.85
CA CYS A 354 6.11 6.84 6.69
C CYS A 354 7.40 6.70 5.86
N GLU A 355 8.57 6.65 6.51
CA GLU A 355 9.86 6.45 5.82
C GLU A 355 9.98 5.08 5.15
N ASP A 356 9.46 4.02 5.80
CA ASP A 356 9.42 2.66 5.23
C ASP A 356 8.74 2.66 3.85
N LEU A 357 7.71 3.49 3.63
CA LEU A 357 7.01 3.62 2.35
C LEU A 357 7.70 4.63 1.42
N ALA A 358 8.07 5.81 1.94
CA ALA A 358 8.57 6.94 1.15
C ALA A 358 9.88 6.63 0.43
N PHE A 359 10.81 5.91 1.07
CA PHE A 359 12.12 5.61 0.49
C PHE A 359 12.20 4.26 -0.23
N ASN A 360 11.15 3.44 -0.14
CA ASN A 360 11.12 2.11 -0.73
C ASN A 360 10.02 1.99 -1.78
N SER A 361 8.76 1.81 -1.37
CA SER A 361 7.67 1.49 -2.31
C SER A 361 7.26 2.68 -3.19
N LEU A 362 7.23 3.90 -2.67
CA LEU A 362 6.80 5.08 -3.44
C LEU A 362 7.63 5.33 -4.72
N PRO A 363 8.98 5.45 -4.66
CA PRO A 363 9.77 5.66 -5.87
C PRO A 363 9.76 4.44 -6.81
N ALA A 364 9.61 3.23 -6.27
CA ALA A 364 9.50 1.99 -7.03
C ALA A 364 8.15 1.86 -7.79
N ALA A 365 7.13 2.63 -7.39
CA ALA A 365 5.83 2.70 -8.05
C ALA A 365 5.83 3.53 -9.35
N LEU A 366 6.90 4.28 -9.60
CA LEU A 366 7.05 5.21 -10.70
C LEU A 366 8.12 4.74 -11.67
N ASP A 367 7.91 4.99 -12.96
CA ASP A 367 8.99 4.85 -13.93
C ASP A 367 10.13 5.86 -13.63
N PRO A 368 11.37 5.60 -14.06
CA PRO A 368 12.51 6.48 -13.77
C PRO A 368 12.33 7.94 -14.21
N SER A 369 11.45 8.23 -15.18
CA SER A 369 11.17 9.58 -15.64
C SER A 369 9.98 10.25 -14.93
N GLY A 370 9.21 9.52 -14.14
CA GLY A 370 8.04 10.02 -13.39
C GLY A 370 6.83 10.34 -14.26
N LYS A 371 6.75 9.77 -15.46
CA LYS A 371 5.70 9.97 -16.48
C LYS A 371 4.65 8.85 -16.51
N ALA A 372 4.89 7.74 -15.82
CA ALA A 372 4.01 6.61 -15.73
C ALA A 372 4.08 5.98 -14.33
N VAL A 373 3.00 5.31 -13.93
CA VAL A 373 2.89 4.58 -12.67
C VAL A 373 2.41 3.18 -12.96
N HIS A 374 2.77 2.21 -12.15
CA HIS A 374 2.04 0.93 -12.15
C HIS A 374 1.06 0.88 -10.98
N TYR A 375 0.15 -0.09 -11.02
CA TYR A 375 -0.86 -0.19 -9.99
C TYR A 375 -0.34 -0.83 -8.71
N ILE A 376 0.37 -1.96 -8.82
CA ILE A 376 0.93 -2.68 -7.69
C ILE A 376 2.46 -2.63 -7.68
N THR A 377 3.02 -2.38 -6.51
CA THR A 377 4.46 -2.50 -6.27
C THR A 377 4.73 -3.74 -5.42
N SER A 378 5.19 -4.81 -6.05
CA SER A 378 5.57 -6.05 -5.36
C SER A 378 7.02 -6.06 -4.91
N ALA A 379 7.30 -6.60 -3.73
CA ALA A 379 8.65 -6.79 -3.23
C ALA A 379 9.43 -7.85 -4.04
N ASN A 380 8.71 -8.83 -4.62
CA ASN A 380 9.23 -9.77 -5.61
C ASN A 380 8.43 -9.64 -6.91
N SER A 381 9.05 -9.11 -7.97
CA SER A 381 8.48 -8.97 -9.32
C SER A 381 9.61 -8.96 -10.35
N VAL A 382 9.63 -9.91 -11.27
CA VAL A 382 10.74 -10.08 -12.24
C VAL A 382 10.36 -9.71 -13.67
N ASP A 383 9.09 -9.36 -13.86
CA ASP A 383 8.54 -8.88 -15.11
C ASP A 383 7.42 -7.86 -14.79
N LEU A 384 7.30 -6.82 -15.60
CA LEU A 384 6.27 -5.79 -15.55
C LEU A 384 5.57 -5.65 -16.91
N ASP A 385 5.19 -6.76 -17.53
CA ASP A 385 4.48 -6.75 -18.80
C ASP A 385 3.06 -6.15 -18.73
N ASP A 386 2.56 -5.75 -19.90
CA ASP A 386 1.21 -5.23 -20.10
C ASP A 386 0.23 -6.37 -20.44
N SER A 387 0.24 -7.43 -19.62
CA SER A 387 -0.70 -8.55 -19.74
C SER A 387 -1.52 -8.76 -18.45
N ALA A 388 -2.80 -9.05 -18.63
CA ALA A 388 -3.65 -9.48 -17.53
C ALA A 388 -3.18 -10.86 -17.02
N LYS A 389 -3.04 -10.99 -15.70
CA LYS A 389 -2.72 -12.27 -15.06
C LYS A 389 -4.03 -13.00 -14.74
N THR A 390 -4.16 -14.24 -15.22
CA THR A 390 -5.45 -14.95 -15.23
C THR A 390 -5.45 -16.22 -14.38
N GLN A 391 -4.33 -16.59 -13.76
CA GLN A 391 -4.23 -17.77 -12.89
C GLN A 391 -4.50 -17.43 -11.41
N GLY A 392 -5.17 -16.30 -11.16
CA GLY A 392 -5.55 -15.84 -9.82
C GLY A 392 -4.42 -15.24 -8.98
N GLN A 393 -3.24 -15.01 -9.56
CA GLN A 393 -2.08 -14.43 -8.86
C GLN A 393 -2.41 -13.05 -8.29
N PHE A 394 -3.18 -12.27 -9.05
CA PHE A 394 -3.70 -10.97 -8.68
C PHE A 394 -5.23 -10.93 -8.75
N GLN A 395 -5.86 -10.01 -8.01
CA GLN A 395 -7.31 -9.94 -7.93
C GLN A 395 -7.96 -9.39 -9.22
N ASN A 396 -7.34 -8.42 -9.87
CA ASN A 396 -7.93 -7.73 -11.02
C ASN A 396 -7.53 -8.38 -12.35
N ASN A 397 -8.44 -8.29 -13.34
CA ASN A 397 -8.31 -8.92 -14.66
C ASN A 397 -7.70 -7.98 -15.73
N TRP A 398 -6.84 -7.06 -15.33
CA TRP A 398 -6.10 -6.15 -16.21
C TRP A 398 -4.62 -6.10 -15.79
N ALA A 399 -3.75 -5.50 -16.60
CA ALA A 399 -2.31 -5.47 -16.34
C ALA A 399 -1.96 -4.56 -15.14
N MET A 400 -1.71 -5.16 -13.97
CA MET A 400 -1.47 -4.40 -12.73
C MET A 400 -0.02 -3.92 -12.57
N GLN A 401 0.90 -4.49 -13.34
CA GLN A 401 2.35 -4.34 -13.13
C GLN A 401 3.02 -3.38 -14.11
N ALA A 402 2.47 -3.19 -15.32
CA ALA A 402 3.02 -2.30 -16.35
C ALA A 402 2.99 -0.83 -15.93
N TYR A 403 3.95 -0.05 -16.41
CA TYR A 403 3.95 1.40 -16.23
C TYR A 403 3.07 2.07 -17.28
N LEU A 404 1.94 2.61 -16.85
CA LEU A 404 1.00 3.33 -17.70
C LEU A 404 0.66 4.71 -17.11
N PRO A 405 0.20 5.67 -17.93
CA PRO A 405 -0.44 6.90 -17.45
C PRO A 405 -1.78 6.62 -16.73
N GLY A 406 -2.36 5.43 -16.95
CA GLY A 406 -3.46 4.86 -16.15
C GLY A 406 -4.79 5.62 -16.22
N VAL A 407 -5.00 6.50 -17.20
CA VAL A 407 -6.20 7.36 -17.30
C VAL A 407 -7.48 6.54 -17.27
N ASP A 408 -7.54 5.45 -18.04
CA ASP A 408 -8.74 4.63 -18.23
C ASP A 408 -8.64 3.22 -17.64
N GLN A 409 -7.41 2.74 -17.42
CA GLN A 409 -7.12 1.39 -16.93
C GLN A 409 -7.34 1.29 -15.42
N TYR A 410 -6.83 2.25 -14.65
CA TYR A 410 -6.88 2.25 -13.18
C TYR A 410 -6.81 3.69 -12.62
N ARG A 411 -7.80 4.49 -13.01
CA ARG A 411 -7.81 5.95 -12.82
C ARG A 411 -7.50 6.47 -11.41
N CYS A 412 -7.72 5.72 -10.33
CA CYS A 412 -7.46 6.21 -8.96
C CYS A 412 -5.96 6.53 -8.73
N CYS A 413 -5.07 5.59 -9.01
CA CYS A 413 -3.63 5.72 -8.73
C CYS A 413 -2.97 6.96 -9.35
N PRO A 414 -3.08 7.20 -10.67
CA PRO A 414 -2.41 8.35 -11.28
C PRO A 414 -3.01 9.70 -10.86
N HIS A 415 -4.27 9.74 -10.39
CA HIS A 415 -4.85 10.95 -9.80
C HIS A 415 -4.45 11.12 -8.32
N ASN A 416 -4.29 10.04 -7.54
CA ASN A 416 -4.07 10.13 -6.10
C ASN A 416 -2.59 10.21 -5.67
N TYR A 417 -1.67 9.55 -6.39
CA TYR A 417 -0.27 9.41 -5.95
C TYR A 417 0.46 10.76 -5.76
N GLY A 418 -0.04 11.82 -6.41
CA GLY A 418 0.59 13.13 -6.45
C GLY A 418 0.84 13.76 -5.08
N MET A 419 0.17 13.32 -4.02
CA MET A 419 0.40 13.84 -2.66
C MET A 419 1.62 13.23 -1.94
N GLY A 420 2.19 12.12 -2.43
CA GLY A 420 3.24 11.37 -1.73
C GLY A 420 4.46 12.21 -1.32
N TRP A 421 5.19 12.74 -2.29
CA TRP A 421 6.35 13.62 -2.01
C TRP A 421 5.98 14.98 -1.44
N PRO A 422 4.90 15.66 -1.90
CA PRO A 422 4.48 16.91 -1.28
C PRO A 422 4.20 16.80 0.21
N TYR A 423 3.37 15.85 0.65
CA TYR A 423 3.06 15.70 2.08
C TYR A 423 4.26 15.21 2.87
N PHE A 424 5.08 14.31 2.31
CA PHE A 424 6.35 13.96 2.95
C PHE A 424 7.21 15.19 3.24
N THR A 425 7.31 16.12 2.28
CA THR A 425 8.09 17.36 2.42
C THR A 425 7.53 18.29 3.49
N GLU A 426 6.21 18.50 3.52
CA GLU A 426 5.57 19.37 4.51
C GLU A 426 5.69 18.84 5.94
N GLU A 427 5.72 17.52 6.10
CA GLU A 427 5.74 16.85 7.41
C GLU A 427 7.17 16.54 7.89
N LEU A 428 8.22 16.93 7.14
CA LEU A 428 9.61 16.89 7.62
C LEU A 428 9.75 17.69 8.92
N TRP A 429 9.07 18.84 8.97
CA TRP A 429 9.10 19.76 10.09
C TRP A 429 7.70 20.03 10.64
N LEU A 430 7.58 20.00 11.96
CA LEU A 430 6.33 20.28 12.67
C LEU A 430 6.54 21.41 13.69
N ALA A 431 5.47 22.11 14.02
CA ALA A 431 5.45 23.02 15.16
C ALA A 431 5.08 22.24 16.44
N THR A 432 5.52 22.75 17.58
CA THR A 432 5.25 22.14 18.89
C THR A 432 4.38 23.05 19.76
N PRO A 433 3.54 22.48 20.66
CA PRO A 433 2.69 23.28 21.54
C PRO A 433 3.45 24.21 22.50
N ASP A 434 4.71 23.90 22.81
CA ASP A 434 5.62 24.69 23.64
C ASP A 434 6.44 25.74 22.84
N HIS A 435 5.92 26.14 21.68
CA HIS A 435 6.44 27.22 20.82
C HIS A 435 7.83 26.92 20.23
N GLY A 436 8.15 25.64 20.05
CA GLY A 436 9.35 25.16 19.39
C GLY A 436 9.09 24.58 18.00
N LEU A 437 10.02 23.76 17.54
CA LEU A 437 9.94 23.00 16.28
C LEU A 437 10.35 21.56 16.49
N ALA A 438 9.86 20.67 15.64
CA ALA A 438 10.28 19.28 15.56
C ALA A 438 10.77 18.94 14.15
N ALA A 439 11.97 18.39 14.02
CA ALA A 439 12.40 17.66 12.82
C ALA A 439 11.89 16.23 12.95
N ALA A 440 10.75 15.96 12.33
CA ALA A 440 10.00 14.71 12.47
C ALA A 440 10.46 13.65 11.47
N MET A 441 10.93 14.03 10.29
CA MET A 441 11.56 13.17 9.28
C MET A 441 12.73 13.92 8.65
N TYR A 442 13.65 13.22 7.98
CA TYR A 442 14.89 13.80 7.48
C TYR A 442 15.00 13.73 5.97
N ALA A 443 15.36 14.87 5.37
CA ALA A 443 15.66 15.04 3.96
C ALA A 443 16.23 16.47 3.76
N PRO A 444 17.02 16.73 2.73
CA PRO A 444 17.51 18.08 2.45
C PRO A 444 16.33 19.07 2.33
N SER A 445 16.24 20.03 3.24
CA SER A 445 15.13 20.98 3.30
C SER A 445 15.52 22.31 3.97
N SER A 446 14.61 23.26 3.99
CA SER A 446 14.62 24.39 4.91
C SER A 446 13.23 24.62 5.47
N VAL A 447 13.11 25.03 6.73
CA VAL A 447 11.85 25.45 7.33
C VAL A 447 11.95 26.89 7.80
N THR A 448 10.96 27.72 7.46
CA THR A 448 10.80 29.08 7.99
C THR A 448 9.53 29.15 8.84
N ALA A 449 9.71 29.37 10.15
CA ALA A 449 8.64 29.24 11.12
C ALA A 449 8.80 30.21 12.30
N LYS A 450 7.68 30.68 12.85
CA LYS A 450 7.55 31.31 14.16
C LYS A 450 7.85 30.33 15.30
N VAL A 451 8.62 30.78 16.28
CA VAL A 451 8.98 30.09 17.53
C VAL A 451 8.95 31.07 18.70
N ALA A 452 9.12 30.57 19.93
CA ALA A 452 9.18 31.36 21.16
C ALA A 452 7.98 32.33 21.31
N GLY A 453 8.23 33.64 21.34
CA GLY A 453 7.21 34.69 21.41
C GLY A 453 6.55 35.05 20.07
N GLY A 454 6.68 34.21 19.04
CA GLY A 454 6.18 34.49 17.68
C GLY A 454 7.25 34.99 16.69
N THR A 455 8.52 34.92 17.07
CA THR A 455 9.66 35.34 16.22
C THR A 455 9.89 34.33 15.11
N GLN A 456 9.99 34.79 13.87
CA GLN A 456 10.31 33.93 12.73
C GLN A 456 11.80 33.58 12.70
N VAL A 457 12.10 32.31 12.51
CA VAL A 457 13.45 31.75 12.31
C VAL A 457 13.46 30.85 11.08
N THR A 458 14.66 30.54 10.59
CA THR A 458 14.84 29.54 9.53
C THR A 458 15.86 28.49 9.93
N PHE A 459 15.52 27.21 9.83
CA PHE A 459 16.51 26.13 9.85
C PHE A 459 16.78 25.67 8.42
N THR A 460 18.06 25.52 8.07
CA THR A 460 18.48 24.82 6.84
C THR A 460 18.99 23.44 7.23
N GLU A 461 18.39 22.40 6.65
CA GLU A 461 18.79 21.00 6.79
C GLU A 461 19.68 20.60 5.61
N THR A 462 20.96 20.33 5.90
CA THR A 462 21.93 19.82 4.93
C THR A 462 22.20 18.35 5.23
N THR A 463 21.78 17.47 4.34
CA THR A 463 21.95 16.03 4.47
C THR A 463 21.82 15.31 3.12
N ASP A 464 22.49 14.17 3.01
CA ASP A 464 22.29 13.18 1.94
C ASP A 464 21.37 12.02 2.41
N TYR A 465 20.71 12.15 3.57
CA TYR A 465 19.71 11.20 4.06
C TYR A 465 18.63 10.95 2.99
N PRO A 466 18.19 9.69 2.76
CA PRO A 466 18.49 8.47 3.54
C PRO A 466 19.81 7.76 3.17
N PHE A 467 20.59 8.28 2.22
CA PHE A 467 21.81 7.62 1.69
C PHE A 467 23.08 7.94 2.47
N ALA A 468 22.97 8.73 3.54
CA ALA A 468 24.01 9.03 4.49
C ALA A 468 23.41 9.16 5.89
N ASP A 469 24.25 9.10 6.90
CA ASP A 469 23.85 9.01 8.31
C ASP A 469 23.83 10.37 9.04
N THR A 470 24.24 11.46 8.39
CA THR A 470 24.47 12.75 9.07
C THR A 470 23.51 13.83 8.59
N VAL A 471 22.84 14.46 9.55
CA VAL A 471 21.92 15.59 9.38
C VAL A 471 22.54 16.81 10.06
N THR A 472 22.71 17.90 9.31
CA THR A 472 23.19 19.18 9.85
C THR A 472 22.11 20.23 9.74
N LEU A 473 21.69 20.81 10.87
CA LEU A 473 20.70 21.87 10.95
C LEU A 473 21.41 23.18 11.30
N THR A 474 21.27 24.20 10.47
CA THR A 474 21.84 25.53 10.73
C THR A 474 20.72 26.54 10.93
N LEU A 475 20.74 27.25 12.06
CA LEU A 475 19.75 28.26 12.41
C LEU A 475 20.11 29.64 11.85
N SER A 476 19.14 30.28 11.20
CA SER A 476 19.10 31.73 10.98
C SER A 476 18.02 32.35 11.87
N ALA A 477 18.40 33.34 12.69
CA ALA A 477 17.53 34.00 13.63
C ALA A 477 17.87 35.50 13.76
N PRO A 478 16.88 36.39 14.00
CA PRO A 478 17.14 37.83 14.12
C PRO A 478 17.86 38.22 15.43
N GLY A 479 17.88 37.34 16.43
CA GLY A 479 18.54 37.55 17.72
C GLY A 479 18.47 36.30 18.59
N PRO A 480 19.01 36.34 19.83
CA PRO A 480 18.95 35.21 20.76
C PRO A 480 17.51 34.91 21.24
N LEU A 481 17.04 33.67 21.10
CA LEU A 481 15.67 33.25 21.48
C LEU A 481 15.72 31.90 22.22
N ALA A 482 14.91 31.69 23.25
CA ALA A 482 14.77 30.41 23.93
C ALA A 482 13.55 29.65 23.40
N PHE A 483 13.75 28.41 22.94
CA PHE A 483 12.69 27.49 22.51
C PHE A 483 13.24 26.05 22.38
N PRO A 484 12.39 25.03 22.49
CA PRO A 484 12.81 23.64 22.31
C PRO A 484 12.89 23.23 20.83
N LEU A 485 13.90 22.42 20.50
CA LEU A 485 14.00 21.72 19.22
C LEU A 485 13.90 20.21 19.46
N TYR A 486 12.86 19.59 18.90
CA TYR A 486 12.63 18.15 18.96
C TYR A 486 13.26 17.48 17.72
N LEU A 487 13.95 16.36 17.92
CA LEU A 487 14.63 15.61 16.86
C LEU A 487 14.22 14.14 16.97
N ARG A 488 13.69 13.55 15.90
CA ARG A 488 13.38 12.12 15.89
C ARG A 488 14.68 11.28 15.87
N ILE A 489 14.75 10.28 16.73
CA ILE A 489 15.71 9.18 16.60
C ILE A 489 14.93 7.99 16.01
N PRO A 490 15.21 7.58 14.75
CA PRO A 490 14.50 6.49 14.10
C PRO A 490 14.63 5.17 14.86
N GLY A 491 13.61 4.31 14.80
CA GLY A 491 13.57 3.03 15.51
C GLY A 491 14.72 2.06 15.17
N TRP A 492 15.31 2.16 13.99
CA TRP A 492 16.47 1.37 13.58
C TRP A 492 17.81 1.89 14.17
N CYS A 493 17.86 3.12 14.69
CA CYS A 493 19.09 3.74 15.17
C CYS A 493 19.34 3.45 16.66
N SER A 494 20.34 2.60 16.95
CA SER A 494 20.67 2.16 18.31
C SER A 494 21.67 3.05 19.07
N ALA A 495 22.46 3.86 18.37
CA ALA A 495 23.53 4.67 18.96
C ALA A 495 23.67 6.05 18.29
N PRO A 496 22.66 6.93 18.40
CA PRO A 496 22.73 8.27 17.81
C PRO A 496 23.83 9.11 18.46
N ARG A 497 24.38 10.05 17.69
CA ARG A 497 25.30 11.07 18.20
C ARG A 497 24.73 12.44 17.87
N LEU A 498 24.46 13.24 18.89
CA LEU A 498 23.93 14.58 18.76
C LEU A 498 24.93 15.60 19.32
N SER A 499 25.12 16.71 18.61
CA SER A 499 25.90 17.83 19.11
C SER A 499 25.28 19.17 18.71
N VAL A 500 25.52 20.19 19.54
CA VAL A 500 25.12 21.58 19.27
C VAL A 500 26.35 22.45 19.39
N ASN A 501 26.73 23.14 18.32
CA ASN A 501 27.96 23.92 18.21
C ASN A 501 29.22 23.11 18.61
N GLY A 502 29.25 21.82 18.25
CA GLY A 502 30.33 20.89 18.60
C GLY A 502 30.29 20.31 20.01
N ALA A 503 29.42 20.80 20.90
CA ALA A 503 29.23 20.23 22.23
C ALA A 503 28.23 19.06 22.18
N ALA A 504 28.61 17.90 22.72
CA ALA A 504 27.76 16.70 22.73
C ALA A 504 26.49 16.91 23.58
N VAL A 505 25.37 16.41 23.08
CA VAL A 505 24.07 16.36 23.77
C VAL A 505 23.60 14.91 23.82
N GLY A 506 23.04 14.47 24.94
CA GLY A 506 22.55 13.11 25.09
C GLY A 506 21.32 12.86 24.23
N ALA A 507 21.33 11.76 23.47
CA ALA A 507 20.18 11.26 22.72
C ALA A 507 20.01 9.76 23.00
N PRO A 508 18.80 9.29 23.35
CA PRO A 508 18.55 7.86 23.54
C PRO A 508 18.51 7.14 22.19
N ALA A 509 18.71 5.82 22.21
CA ALA A 509 18.38 4.98 21.07
C ALA A 509 16.90 5.12 20.67
N GLY A 510 16.59 4.98 19.39
CA GLY A 510 15.22 5.05 18.89
C GLY A 510 14.37 3.82 19.24
N PRO A 511 13.05 3.88 18.99
CA PRO A 511 12.32 5.04 18.44
C PRO A 511 12.02 6.08 19.53
N ALA A 512 12.41 7.35 19.31
CA ALA A 512 12.25 8.42 20.30
C ALA A 512 12.21 9.81 19.66
N PHE A 513 11.69 10.80 20.38
CA PHE A 513 12.05 12.21 20.14
C PHE A 513 13.02 12.66 21.25
N THR A 514 14.15 13.23 20.87
CA THR A 514 15.06 13.92 21.81
C THR A 514 14.84 15.42 21.73
N VAL A 515 14.95 16.11 22.87
CA VAL A 515 14.64 17.54 22.98
C VAL A 515 15.90 18.31 23.35
N VAL A 516 16.21 19.32 22.56
CA VAL A 516 17.24 20.33 22.86
C VAL A 516 16.54 21.63 23.22
N ASP A 517 16.36 21.87 24.50
CA ASP A 517 15.77 23.11 25.02
C ASP A 517 16.85 24.07 25.53
N ARG A 518 17.02 25.20 24.83
CA ARG A 518 18.07 26.18 25.11
C ARG A 518 17.76 27.54 24.50
N THR A 519 18.60 28.52 24.83
CA THR A 519 18.72 29.77 24.07
C THR A 519 19.57 29.54 22.81
N TRP A 520 18.97 29.80 21.67
CA TRP A 520 19.57 29.70 20.35
C TRP A 520 20.07 31.06 19.86
N LYS A 521 21.14 31.06 19.07
CA LYS A 521 21.72 32.24 18.41
C LYS A 521 21.81 32.01 16.91
N ASN A 522 21.82 33.10 16.14
CA ASN A 522 22.06 33.03 14.70
C ASN A 522 23.38 32.30 14.39
N GLY A 523 23.35 31.34 13.47
CA GLY A 523 24.48 30.50 13.11
C GLY A 523 24.69 29.28 14.00
N ASP A 524 23.89 29.09 15.06
CA ASP A 524 23.93 27.86 15.85
C ASP A 524 23.67 26.66 14.94
N THR A 525 24.44 25.59 15.16
CA THR A 525 24.42 24.38 14.34
C THR A 525 24.14 23.17 15.21
N VAL A 526 23.22 22.32 14.76
CA VAL A 526 22.92 21.00 15.33
C VAL A 526 23.41 19.95 14.36
N VAL A 527 24.23 19.01 14.82
CA VAL A 527 24.68 17.86 14.02
C VAL A 527 24.15 16.60 14.68
N LEU A 528 23.31 15.88 13.96
CA LEU A 528 22.77 14.58 14.34
C LEU A 528 23.35 13.52 13.39
N THR A 529 24.16 12.61 13.92
CA THR A 529 24.55 11.39 13.22
C THR A 529 23.70 10.23 13.72
N LEU A 530 23.11 9.49 12.78
CA LEU A 530 22.26 8.34 12.97
C LEU A 530 22.94 7.10 12.35
N PRO A 531 23.93 6.49 13.02
CA PRO A 531 24.75 5.43 12.40
C PRO A 531 23.89 4.33 11.79
N GLN A 532 23.95 4.21 10.46
CA GLN A 532 23.23 3.19 9.70
C GLN A 532 24.01 1.89 9.72
N THR A 533 23.34 0.77 10.00
CA THR A 533 23.94 -0.56 9.99
C THR A 533 23.18 -1.46 9.02
N THR A 534 23.90 -2.37 8.36
CA THR A 534 23.28 -3.40 7.55
C THR A 534 22.71 -4.49 8.47
N THR A 535 21.43 -4.77 8.32
CA THR A 535 20.70 -5.76 9.13
C THR A 535 19.89 -6.68 8.23
N THR A 536 19.57 -7.87 8.74
CA THR A 536 18.63 -8.79 8.10
C THR A 536 17.30 -8.76 8.84
N ARG A 537 16.20 -8.85 8.09
CA ARG A 537 14.85 -9.00 8.63
C ARG A 537 14.22 -10.26 8.06
N THR A 538 13.81 -11.17 8.94
CA THR A 538 13.18 -12.43 8.55
C THR A 538 11.69 -12.39 8.86
N TRP A 539 10.86 -12.86 7.93
CA TRP A 539 9.41 -12.93 8.06
C TRP A 539 8.95 -14.39 8.15
N PRO A 540 8.62 -14.90 9.35
CA PRO A 540 8.12 -16.25 9.53
C PRO A 540 6.83 -16.52 8.77
N GLY A 541 5.95 -15.51 8.67
CA GLY A 541 4.68 -15.61 7.94
C GLY A 541 4.82 -15.75 6.42
N ASN A 542 6.03 -15.55 5.88
CA ASN A 542 6.37 -15.80 4.48
C ASN A 542 7.54 -16.80 4.41
N HIS A 543 7.37 -17.96 5.02
CA HIS A 543 8.28 -19.11 4.88
C HIS A 543 9.74 -18.84 5.25
N GLY A 544 9.97 -17.92 6.21
CA GLY A 544 11.32 -17.53 6.62
C GLY A 544 12.07 -16.69 5.58
N ALA A 545 11.34 -16.06 4.66
CA ALA A 545 11.90 -15.07 3.74
C ALA A 545 12.68 -14.00 4.51
N THR A 546 13.78 -13.54 3.95
CA THR A 546 14.72 -12.61 4.57
C THR A 546 15.04 -11.46 3.63
N GLY A 547 14.94 -10.24 4.15
CA GLY A 547 15.34 -9.00 3.48
C GLY A 547 16.59 -8.43 4.12
N ILE A 548 17.25 -7.51 3.40
CA ILE A 548 18.43 -6.78 3.88
C ILE A 548 18.07 -5.29 3.93
N ASP A 549 18.31 -4.67 5.08
CA ASP A 549 18.07 -3.26 5.33
C ASP A 549 19.39 -2.55 5.68
N HIS A 550 19.53 -1.27 5.33
CA HIS A 550 20.60 -0.38 5.83
C HIS A 550 20.01 0.99 6.17
N GLY A 551 19.90 1.28 7.47
CA GLY A 551 19.11 2.43 7.92
C GLY A 551 17.63 2.27 7.52
N PRO A 552 17.01 3.28 6.88
CA PRO A 552 15.60 3.22 6.45
C PRO A 552 15.41 2.56 5.06
N LEU A 553 16.48 2.16 4.39
CA LEU A 553 16.44 1.58 3.04
C LEU A 553 16.40 0.06 3.10
N SER A 554 15.37 -0.55 2.52
CA SER A 554 15.37 -1.98 2.16
C SER A 554 16.05 -2.18 0.81
N TYR A 555 16.68 -3.33 0.61
CA TYR A 555 17.46 -3.63 -0.60
C TYR A 555 16.85 -4.74 -1.44
N SER A 556 16.99 -4.59 -2.76
CA SER A 556 16.58 -5.53 -3.79
C SER A 556 17.80 -6.02 -4.58
N LEU A 557 17.72 -7.22 -5.15
CA LEU A 557 18.67 -7.68 -6.16
C LEU A 557 18.78 -6.66 -7.30
N ASP A 558 20.01 -6.37 -7.72
CA ASP A 558 20.31 -5.54 -8.89
C ASP A 558 20.06 -6.35 -10.18
N ILE A 559 18.80 -6.36 -10.62
CA ILE A 559 18.34 -7.07 -11.82
C ILE A 559 18.43 -6.14 -13.01
N ALA A 560 19.10 -6.57 -14.09
CA ALA A 560 19.14 -5.80 -15.33
C ALA A 560 17.73 -5.61 -15.92
N GLU A 561 17.37 -4.35 -16.20
CA GLU A 561 16.05 -3.95 -16.69
C GLU A 561 16.09 -3.59 -18.17
N THR A 562 15.20 -4.19 -18.96
CA THR A 562 14.99 -3.83 -20.38
C THR A 562 13.61 -3.21 -20.54
N TYR A 563 13.57 -1.92 -20.86
CA TYR A 563 12.33 -1.17 -21.09
C TYR A 563 11.88 -1.34 -22.54
N VAL A 564 10.64 -1.77 -22.73
CA VAL A 564 9.99 -1.87 -24.03
C VAL A 564 8.78 -0.95 -24.01
N GLN A 565 8.77 0.04 -24.92
CA GLN A 565 7.59 0.89 -25.07
C GLN A 565 6.48 0.09 -25.75
N THR A 566 5.40 -0.19 -25.02
CA THR A 566 4.24 -0.95 -25.50
C THR A 566 3.16 -0.05 -26.08
N GLY A 567 3.16 1.23 -25.72
CA GLY A 567 2.16 2.20 -26.16
C GLY A 567 2.42 3.63 -25.68
N GLY A 568 1.34 4.38 -25.48
CA GLY A 568 1.37 5.77 -25.05
C GLY A 568 1.96 6.76 -26.06
N SER A 569 2.37 7.93 -25.55
CA SER A 569 2.97 9.02 -26.33
C SER A 569 4.41 9.29 -25.86
N THR A 570 5.12 10.19 -26.54
CA THR A 570 6.45 10.67 -26.08
C THR A 570 6.38 11.42 -24.75
N GLN A 571 5.24 12.07 -24.46
CA GLN A 571 5.02 12.78 -23.21
C GLN A 571 4.62 11.83 -22.08
N PHE A 572 3.80 10.83 -22.39
CA PHE A 572 3.27 9.83 -21.45
C PHE A 572 3.41 8.43 -22.07
N PRO A 573 4.60 7.83 -21.99
CA PRO A 573 4.86 6.51 -22.55
C PRO A 573 4.22 5.42 -21.70
N GLU A 574 3.96 4.27 -22.33
CA GLU A 574 3.58 3.03 -21.66
C GLU A 574 4.74 2.05 -21.80
N TYR A 575 5.20 1.49 -20.69
CA TYR A 575 6.36 0.60 -20.66
C TYR A 575 6.05 -0.75 -20.03
N ALA A 576 6.47 -1.80 -20.73
CA ALA A 576 6.80 -3.08 -20.12
C ALA A 576 8.28 -3.09 -19.72
N VAL A 577 8.61 -3.79 -18.63
CA VAL A 577 9.98 -3.96 -18.16
C VAL A 577 10.27 -5.44 -17.97
N HIS A 578 11.29 -5.93 -18.66
CA HIS A 578 11.66 -7.34 -18.68
C HIS A 578 13.10 -7.56 -18.21
N THR A 579 13.43 -8.81 -17.88
CA THR A 579 14.81 -9.23 -17.65
C THR A 579 15.10 -10.59 -18.29
N ALA A 580 16.33 -10.75 -18.77
CA ALA A 580 16.92 -12.05 -19.07
C ALA A 580 17.97 -12.47 -18.03
N ALA A 581 18.22 -11.62 -17.02
CA ALA A 581 19.18 -11.89 -15.97
C ALA A 581 18.63 -12.94 -14.98
N ALA A 582 19.53 -13.67 -14.34
CA ALA A 582 19.16 -14.55 -13.25
C ALA A 582 18.66 -13.72 -12.05
N TRP A 583 17.54 -14.13 -11.47
CA TRP A 583 16.92 -13.46 -10.32
C TRP A 583 16.64 -14.44 -9.17
N ASN A 584 16.65 -15.73 -9.46
CA ASN A 584 16.27 -16.83 -8.57
C ASN A 584 17.38 -17.19 -7.58
N TYR A 585 17.79 -16.20 -6.81
CA TYR A 585 18.82 -16.29 -5.79
C TYR A 585 18.20 -16.35 -4.39
N GLY A 586 18.74 -17.22 -3.53
CA GLY A 586 18.50 -17.14 -2.10
C GLY A 586 19.79 -16.82 -1.32
N LEU A 587 19.66 -16.07 -0.23
CA LEU A 587 20.80 -15.60 0.57
C LEU A 587 21.53 -16.77 1.23
N ALA A 588 22.83 -16.88 1.00
CA ALA A 588 23.71 -17.91 1.55
C ALA A 588 24.36 -17.42 2.84
N LEU A 589 23.57 -17.21 3.89
CA LEU A 589 24.03 -16.66 5.17
C LEU A 589 25.05 -17.57 5.88
N ASP A 590 25.12 -18.84 5.50
CA ASP A 590 26.13 -19.81 5.94
C ASP A 590 27.51 -19.56 5.32
N ALA A 591 27.59 -18.83 4.20
CA ALA A 591 28.80 -18.66 3.40
C ALA A 591 29.50 -17.31 3.60
N GLY A 592 28.94 -16.39 4.38
CA GLY A 592 29.54 -15.09 4.67
C GLY A 592 28.53 -14.01 5.04
N GLY A 593 29.03 -12.79 5.23
CA GLY A 593 28.22 -11.60 5.55
C GLY A 593 28.01 -10.67 4.36
N THR A 594 27.25 -9.62 4.58
CA THR A 594 27.00 -8.54 3.62
C THR A 594 28.06 -7.44 3.72
N ALA A 595 28.39 -6.75 2.61
CA ALA A 595 29.24 -5.56 2.64
C ALA A 595 28.54 -4.35 2.00
N PHE A 596 28.38 -3.28 2.78
CA PHE A 596 27.82 -2.01 2.32
C PHE A 596 28.90 -1.12 1.71
N SER A 597 28.54 -0.41 0.65
CA SER A 597 29.39 0.59 0.00
C SER A 597 28.57 1.80 -0.42
N ARG A 598 29.21 2.97 -0.41
CA ARG A 598 28.65 4.23 -0.90
C ARG A 598 29.65 4.92 -1.81
N THR A 599 29.20 5.39 -2.97
CA THR A 599 29.99 6.26 -3.84
C THR A 599 30.03 7.69 -3.27
N GLY A 600 31.21 8.31 -3.29
CA GLY A 600 31.34 9.72 -2.91
C GLY A 600 30.78 10.68 -3.98
N GLY A 601 30.61 11.94 -3.61
CA GLY A 601 30.09 13.00 -4.49
C GLY A 601 28.65 13.43 -4.17
N PRO A 602 28.15 14.47 -4.85
CA PRO A 602 26.79 14.96 -4.66
C PRO A 602 25.75 13.98 -5.21
N LEU A 603 24.58 13.92 -4.58
CA LEU A 603 23.46 13.14 -5.07
C LEU A 603 22.86 13.76 -6.34
N PRO A 604 22.41 12.93 -7.31
CA PRO A 604 21.62 13.41 -8.43
C PRO A 604 20.23 13.88 -7.97
N ALA A 605 19.51 14.54 -8.88
CA ALA A 605 18.12 14.95 -8.66
C ALA A 605 17.19 13.74 -8.39
N ASP A 606 17.51 12.58 -8.97
CA ASP A 606 16.83 11.32 -8.68
C ASP A 606 17.82 10.21 -8.25
N PRO A 607 18.02 10.01 -6.94
CA PRO A 607 18.86 8.94 -6.41
C PRO A 607 18.15 7.57 -6.35
N PHE A 608 16.87 7.49 -6.73
CA PHE A 608 16.08 6.27 -6.74
C PHE A 608 16.06 5.62 -8.12
N THR A 609 17.23 5.48 -8.73
CA THR A 609 17.45 4.74 -9.99
C THR A 609 18.70 3.89 -9.90
N HIS A 610 18.79 2.85 -10.73
CA HIS A 610 19.99 1.99 -10.85
C HIS A 610 21.28 2.80 -10.99
N ALA A 611 21.25 3.83 -11.84
CA ALA A 611 22.38 4.70 -12.11
C ALA A 611 22.55 5.82 -11.08
N GLY A 612 21.45 6.33 -10.52
CA GLY A 612 21.46 7.46 -9.60
C GLY A 612 21.72 7.09 -8.14
N THR A 613 21.51 5.83 -7.76
CA THR A 613 21.67 5.42 -6.36
C THR A 613 23.15 5.37 -5.96
N PRO A 614 23.53 6.04 -4.86
CA PRO A 614 24.92 6.10 -4.42
C PRO A 614 25.33 4.90 -3.57
N VAL A 615 24.41 4.03 -3.18
CA VAL A 615 24.66 2.96 -2.19
C VAL A 615 24.38 1.58 -2.77
N ARG A 616 25.21 0.61 -2.39
CA ARG A 616 25.12 -0.79 -2.83
C ARG A 616 25.53 -1.72 -1.70
N ILE A 617 24.91 -2.89 -1.64
CA ILE A 617 25.31 -3.98 -0.75
C ILE A 617 25.71 -5.19 -1.58
N THR A 618 26.81 -5.85 -1.25
CA THR A 618 27.10 -7.19 -1.76
C THR A 618 26.72 -8.25 -0.74
N ALA A 619 26.22 -9.39 -1.21
CA ALA A 619 25.81 -10.50 -0.35
C ALA A 619 26.14 -11.85 -1.00
N PRO A 620 26.50 -12.89 -0.23
CA PRO A 620 26.63 -14.24 -0.74
C PRO A 620 25.22 -14.83 -0.99
N ALA A 621 25.04 -15.48 -2.14
CA ALA A 621 23.80 -16.13 -2.52
C ALA A 621 24.06 -17.41 -3.32
N ARG A 622 23.07 -18.31 -3.36
CA ARG A 622 23.06 -19.47 -4.26
C ARG A 622 21.83 -19.41 -5.15
N ARG A 623 21.95 -19.90 -6.38
CA ARG A 623 20.80 -20.09 -7.27
C ARG A 623 19.89 -21.19 -6.73
N ILE A 624 18.59 -21.00 -6.87
CA ILE A 624 17.55 -22.01 -6.64
C ILE A 624 16.89 -22.25 -7.99
N ALA A 625 17.33 -23.29 -8.71
CA ALA A 625 16.91 -23.52 -10.11
C ALA A 625 15.40 -23.79 -10.23
N GLU A 626 14.81 -24.30 -9.16
CA GLU A 626 13.41 -24.63 -9.02
C GLU A 626 12.55 -23.40 -8.68
N TRP A 627 13.13 -22.30 -8.20
CA TRP A 627 12.38 -21.07 -8.01
C TRP A 627 12.25 -20.34 -9.36
N GLN A 628 11.07 -20.49 -9.96
CA GLN A 628 10.79 -20.07 -11.34
C GLN A 628 9.62 -19.09 -11.39
N ALA A 629 9.48 -18.38 -12.51
CA ALA A 629 8.26 -17.65 -12.82
C ALA A 629 7.27 -18.61 -13.52
N ASP A 630 5.99 -18.38 -13.33
CA ASP A 630 4.95 -19.14 -14.04
C ASP A 630 4.86 -18.74 -15.52
N SER A 631 3.93 -19.36 -16.26
CA SER A 631 3.72 -19.08 -17.68
C SER A 631 3.17 -17.67 -17.98
N GLN A 632 2.85 -16.89 -16.94
CA GLN A 632 2.48 -15.47 -17.04
C GLN A 632 3.56 -14.57 -16.43
N HIS A 633 4.79 -15.08 -16.29
CA HIS A 633 5.96 -14.35 -15.82
C HIS A 633 5.83 -13.83 -14.36
N VAL A 634 4.92 -14.39 -13.57
CA VAL A 634 4.80 -14.06 -12.16
C VAL A 634 5.68 -15.01 -11.35
N VAL A 635 6.49 -14.47 -10.43
CA VAL A 635 7.33 -15.26 -9.53
C VAL A 635 6.47 -16.28 -8.77
N SER A 636 6.90 -17.53 -8.72
CA SER A 636 6.22 -18.54 -7.91
C SER A 636 6.33 -18.23 -6.41
N PRO A 637 5.32 -18.60 -5.62
CA PRO A 637 5.32 -18.34 -4.17
C PRO A 637 6.58 -18.84 -3.49
N LEU A 638 7.00 -18.12 -2.45
CA LEU A 638 8.07 -18.59 -1.58
C LEU A 638 7.69 -19.89 -0.87
N GLN A 639 8.69 -20.73 -0.64
CA GLN A 639 8.63 -21.97 0.13
C GLN A 639 9.62 -21.88 1.31
N ASP A 640 9.59 -22.88 2.18
CA ASP A 640 10.33 -22.88 3.44
C ASP A 640 11.84 -22.69 3.26
N SER A 641 12.34 -21.64 3.93
CA SER A 641 13.76 -21.36 4.07
C SER A 641 14.37 -22.12 5.25
N PRO A 642 15.65 -22.56 5.18
CA PRO A 642 16.54 -22.39 4.03
C PRO A 642 16.22 -23.38 2.91
N ALA A 643 16.14 -22.89 1.68
CA ALA A 643 16.03 -23.70 0.47
C ALA A 643 17.30 -24.52 0.24
N ARG A 644 17.14 -25.79 -0.15
CA ARG A 644 18.23 -26.66 -0.54
C ARG A 644 18.84 -26.15 -1.84
N SER A 645 20.12 -25.79 -1.81
CA SER A 645 20.88 -25.51 -3.03
C SER A 645 22.34 -25.92 -2.86
N THR A 646 22.81 -26.75 -3.80
CA THR A 646 24.23 -27.11 -3.95
C THR A 646 24.91 -26.30 -5.04
N ALA A 647 24.25 -25.27 -5.58
CA ALA A 647 24.88 -24.34 -6.52
C ALA A 647 26.08 -23.64 -5.86
N PRO A 648 27.08 -23.21 -6.64
CA PRO A 648 28.18 -22.42 -6.11
C PRO A 648 27.66 -21.14 -5.46
N VAL A 649 28.36 -20.68 -4.42
CA VAL A 649 28.09 -19.38 -3.80
C VAL A 649 28.56 -18.29 -4.75
N GLU A 650 27.64 -17.41 -5.13
CA GLU A 650 27.88 -16.21 -5.93
C GLU A 650 27.79 -14.97 -5.04
N THR A 651 28.58 -13.95 -5.35
CA THR A 651 28.40 -12.62 -4.74
C THR A 651 27.43 -11.83 -5.60
N VAL A 652 26.24 -11.55 -5.07
CA VAL A 652 25.23 -10.70 -5.74
C VAL A 652 25.33 -9.25 -5.26
N THR A 653 24.93 -8.32 -6.10
CA THR A 653 24.80 -6.90 -5.76
C THR A 653 23.34 -6.55 -5.50
N LEU A 654 23.11 -5.77 -4.46
CA LEU A 654 21.81 -5.26 -4.06
C LEU A 654 21.83 -3.74 -4.12
N ILE A 655 20.73 -3.16 -4.57
CA ILE A 655 20.46 -1.71 -4.62
C ILE A 655 19.24 -1.38 -3.75
N PRO A 656 19.05 -0.13 -3.30
CA PRO A 656 17.82 0.24 -2.59
C PRO A 656 16.57 -0.17 -3.38
N MET A 657 15.58 -0.72 -2.70
CA MET A 657 14.33 -1.22 -3.31
C MET A 657 13.64 -0.12 -4.14
N GLY A 658 13.67 1.12 -3.65
CA GLY A 658 13.16 2.28 -4.38
C GLY A 658 13.84 2.57 -5.71
N ALA A 659 15.07 2.07 -5.90
CA ALA A 659 15.84 2.21 -7.14
C ALA A 659 15.57 1.07 -8.15
N ALA A 660 14.85 0.01 -7.75
CA ALA A 660 14.62 -1.18 -8.54
C ALA A 660 13.17 -1.29 -9.04
N ARG A 661 12.97 -1.49 -10.35
CA ARG A 661 11.65 -1.68 -10.98
C ARG A 661 11.35 -3.17 -11.11
N LEU A 662 12.35 -3.96 -11.43
CA LEU A 662 12.33 -5.41 -11.21
C LEU A 662 12.98 -5.71 -9.87
N ARG A 663 12.31 -6.50 -9.04
CA ARG A 663 12.64 -6.64 -7.62
C ARG A 663 12.67 -8.09 -7.17
N ILE A 664 13.69 -8.41 -6.38
CA ILE A 664 13.68 -9.51 -5.42
C ILE A 664 14.20 -8.88 -4.12
N SER A 665 13.30 -8.57 -3.21
CA SER A 665 13.60 -7.91 -1.93
C SER A 665 13.32 -8.82 -0.72
N ALA A 666 12.45 -9.81 -0.90
CA ALA A 666 12.20 -10.86 0.06
C ALA A 666 12.82 -12.17 -0.47
N PHE A 667 14.02 -12.48 0.01
CA PHE A 667 14.79 -13.63 -0.46
C PHE A 667 14.47 -14.87 0.37
N PRO A 668 14.36 -16.08 -0.22
CA PRO A 668 14.61 -17.27 0.57
C PRO A 668 16.06 -17.28 1.06
N THR A 669 16.34 -17.95 2.18
CA THR A 669 17.74 -18.28 2.53
C THR A 669 18.12 -19.62 1.91
N THR A 670 19.41 -19.93 1.76
CA THR A 670 19.88 -21.19 1.16
C THR A 670 20.86 -21.95 2.04
N SER A 671 20.84 -23.27 1.92
CA SER A 671 21.82 -24.18 2.54
C SER A 671 21.97 -25.45 1.68
N PRO A 672 23.16 -26.08 1.60
CA PRO A 672 23.33 -27.37 0.92
C PRO A 672 22.44 -28.49 1.49
N THR A 673 22.01 -28.37 2.75
CA THR A 673 21.16 -29.35 3.45
C THR A 673 19.78 -28.80 3.80
N GLY A 674 19.33 -27.72 3.13
CA GLY A 674 18.02 -27.10 3.35
C GLY A 674 16.82 -27.95 2.89
N HIS A 675 15.65 -27.32 2.92
CA HIS A 675 14.38 -27.87 2.45
C HIS A 675 14.36 -27.98 0.92
N GLN A 676 13.85 -29.10 0.40
CA GLN A 676 13.74 -29.27 -1.05
C GLN A 676 12.78 -28.21 -1.63
N TRP A 677 13.26 -27.43 -2.59
CA TRP A 677 12.43 -26.48 -3.32
C TRP A 677 11.81 -27.17 -4.52
N SER A 678 10.50 -27.03 -4.69
CA SER A 678 9.81 -27.62 -5.84
C SER A 678 9.55 -26.57 -6.89
N ALA A 679 9.78 -26.92 -8.16
CA ALA A 679 9.38 -26.07 -9.26
C ALA A 679 7.84 -25.94 -9.30
N PRO A 680 7.29 -24.85 -9.86
CA PRO A 680 5.85 -24.68 -9.98
C PRO A 680 5.25 -25.90 -10.67
N ALA A 681 4.21 -26.49 -10.05
CA ALA A 681 3.56 -27.64 -10.63
C ALA A 681 2.99 -27.24 -12.00
N PRO A 682 3.39 -27.92 -13.07
CA PRO A 682 2.90 -27.60 -14.40
C PRO A 682 1.42 -27.98 -14.51
N TYR A 683 0.68 -27.28 -15.36
CA TYR A 683 -0.66 -27.71 -15.71
C TYR A 683 -0.62 -29.02 -16.49
N ARG A 684 -1.56 -29.90 -16.18
CA ARG A 684 -1.73 -31.24 -16.74
C ARG A 684 -3.17 -31.42 -17.17
N ARG A 685 -3.39 -32.29 -18.15
CA ARG A 685 -4.75 -32.81 -18.38
C ARG A 685 -4.94 -34.08 -17.56
N ILE A 686 -6.16 -34.33 -17.13
CA ILE A 686 -6.51 -35.54 -16.36
C ILE A 686 -7.42 -36.40 -17.22
N ARG A 687 -6.89 -37.51 -17.75
CA ARG A 687 -7.59 -38.41 -18.67
C ARG A 687 -8.26 -39.56 -17.95
N ASN A 688 -9.50 -39.87 -18.31
CA ASN A 688 -10.24 -41.03 -17.84
C ASN A 688 -9.87 -42.31 -18.62
N LYS A 689 -9.70 -43.45 -17.93
CA LYS A 689 -9.35 -44.73 -18.58
C LYS A 689 -10.48 -45.32 -19.41
N ASN A 690 -11.73 -45.17 -18.98
CA ASN A 690 -12.90 -45.74 -19.65
C ASN A 690 -13.24 -45.02 -20.96
N SER A 691 -13.24 -43.69 -20.95
CA SER A 691 -13.66 -42.88 -22.11
C SER A 691 -12.51 -42.36 -22.97
N GLY A 692 -11.29 -42.27 -22.42
CA GLY A 692 -10.15 -41.60 -23.05
C GLY A 692 -10.24 -40.06 -23.06
N LYS A 693 -11.33 -39.48 -22.53
CA LYS A 693 -11.59 -38.04 -22.44
C LYS A 693 -10.88 -37.41 -21.26
N VAL A 694 -10.78 -36.08 -21.25
CA VAL A 694 -10.14 -35.31 -20.18
C VAL A 694 -11.17 -34.60 -19.31
N ILE A 695 -10.81 -34.35 -18.05
CA ILE A 695 -11.61 -33.54 -17.15
C ILE A 695 -11.59 -32.07 -17.60
N GLY A 696 -12.76 -31.46 -17.69
CA GLY A 696 -12.99 -30.04 -17.96
C GLY A 696 -14.03 -29.44 -17.02
N VAL A 697 -14.30 -28.14 -17.18
CA VAL A 697 -15.39 -27.45 -16.47
C VAL A 697 -16.47 -27.14 -17.49
N ASP A 698 -17.71 -27.53 -17.19
CA ASP A 698 -18.79 -27.40 -18.15
C ASP A 698 -18.94 -25.95 -18.64
N LEU A 699 -19.04 -25.81 -19.97
CA LEU A 699 -19.10 -24.52 -20.67
C LEU A 699 -17.96 -23.54 -20.34
N MET A 700 -16.81 -24.03 -19.88
CA MET A 700 -15.69 -23.21 -19.39
C MET A 700 -16.10 -22.20 -18.31
N SER A 701 -17.14 -22.52 -17.53
CA SER A 701 -17.65 -21.64 -16.49
C SER A 701 -16.55 -21.28 -15.49
N THR A 702 -16.57 -20.06 -14.96
CA THR A 702 -15.69 -19.60 -13.87
C THR A 702 -16.44 -19.44 -12.55
N ALA A 703 -17.74 -19.80 -12.51
CA ALA A 703 -18.58 -19.69 -11.34
C ALA A 703 -18.30 -20.81 -10.33
N ASN A 704 -18.56 -20.53 -9.04
CA ASN A 704 -18.65 -21.55 -8.00
C ASN A 704 -19.78 -22.53 -8.30
N SER A 705 -19.60 -23.78 -7.87
CA SER A 705 -20.52 -24.90 -8.12
C SER A 705 -20.74 -25.23 -9.59
N ALA A 706 -19.92 -24.71 -10.51
CA ALA A 706 -19.93 -25.17 -11.89
C ALA A 706 -19.46 -26.63 -11.95
N HIS A 707 -20.21 -27.45 -12.68
CA HIS A 707 -19.95 -28.88 -12.76
C HIS A 707 -18.62 -29.19 -13.46
N VAL A 708 -17.89 -30.14 -12.88
CA VAL A 708 -16.75 -30.77 -13.52
C VAL A 708 -17.29 -31.92 -14.37
N VAL A 709 -16.84 -31.98 -15.62
CA VAL A 709 -17.31 -32.95 -16.62
C VAL A 709 -16.12 -33.60 -17.31
N GLN A 710 -16.34 -34.69 -18.04
CA GLN A 710 -15.39 -35.14 -19.04
C GLN A 710 -15.75 -34.59 -20.42
N TYR A 711 -14.73 -34.30 -21.23
CA TYR A 711 -14.89 -33.82 -22.60
C TYR A 711 -13.70 -34.26 -23.47
N ASP A 712 -13.92 -34.35 -24.79
CA ASP A 712 -12.83 -34.55 -25.75
C ASP A 712 -11.82 -33.39 -25.64
N ASP A 713 -10.52 -33.69 -25.64
CA ASP A 713 -9.53 -32.62 -25.51
C ASP A 713 -9.53 -31.69 -26.73
N ASN A 714 -9.99 -30.46 -26.52
CA ASN A 714 -10.15 -29.41 -27.53
C ASN A 714 -9.11 -28.28 -27.36
N GLY A 715 -8.15 -28.44 -26.45
CA GLY A 715 -7.09 -27.46 -26.22
C GLY A 715 -7.45 -26.29 -25.31
N THR A 716 -8.66 -26.22 -24.75
CA THR A 716 -9.10 -25.08 -23.92
C THR A 716 -8.52 -25.13 -22.50
N ALA A 717 -8.46 -23.95 -21.85
CA ALA A 717 -7.82 -23.80 -20.54
C ALA A 717 -8.59 -24.47 -19.39
N ASP A 718 -9.87 -24.77 -19.55
CA ASP A 718 -10.65 -25.46 -18.52
C ASP A 718 -10.28 -26.95 -18.41
N HIS A 719 -9.56 -27.50 -19.39
CA HIS A 719 -9.02 -28.86 -19.33
C HIS A 719 -7.66 -28.95 -18.59
N LEU A 720 -7.09 -27.80 -18.23
CA LEU A 720 -5.75 -27.70 -17.65
C LEU A 720 -5.85 -27.57 -16.13
N TRP A 721 -5.27 -28.54 -15.42
CA TRP A 721 -5.34 -28.68 -13.98
C TRP A 721 -3.94 -28.68 -13.37
N GLN A 722 -3.75 -27.89 -12.32
CA GLN A 722 -2.53 -27.85 -11.52
C GLN A 722 -2.75 -28.60 -10.22
N LEU A 723 -1.79 -29.45 -9.85
CA LEU A 723 -1.77 -30.12 -8.55
C LEU A 723 -1.05 -29.22 -7.55
N VAL A 724 -1.78 -28.70 -6.59
CA VAL A 724 -1.24 -27.87 -5.51
C VAL A 724 -1.06 -28.77 -4.28
N ASP A 725 0.18 -29.11 -3.97
CA ASP A 725 0.54 -29.94 -2.81
C ASP A 725 0.22 -29.21 -1.49
N ASN A 726 -0.40 -29.91 -0.55
CA ASN A 726 -0.72 -29.42 0.78
C ASN A 726 0.37 -29.78 1.81
N GLY A 727 1.42 -30.52 1.42
CA GLY A 727 2.58 -30.88 2.25
C GLY A 727 2.35 -32.04 3.20
N ASP A 728 1.15 -32.62 3.22
CA ASP A 728 0.72 -33.72 4.08
C ASP A 728 0.20 -34.94 3.27
N GLY A 729 0.50 -34.98 1.97
CA GLY A 729 0.07 -36.03 1.05
C GLY A 729 -1.32 -35.82 0.44
N TRP A 730 -1.95 -34.66 0.70
CA TRP A 730 -3.18 -34.21 0.05
C TRP A 730 -2.89 -33.08 -0.94
N PHE A 731 -3.73 -32.96 -1.95
CA PHE A 731 -3.58 -32.00 -3.03
C PHE A 731 -4.89 -31.27 -3.27
N ARG A 732 -4.81 -29.99 -3.65
CA ARG A 732 -5.88 -29.30 -4.35
C ARG A 732 -5.65 -29.45 -5.84
N ILE A 733 -6.72 -29.63 -6.60
CA ILE A 733 -6.67 -29.71 -8.06
C ILE A 733 -7.23 -28.42 -8.62
N ARG A 734 -6.36 -27.49 -9.03
CA ARG A 734 -6.73 -26.12 -9.44
C ARG A 734 -6.91 -26.04 -10.95
N ASN A 735 -8.03 -25.48 -11.41
CA ASN A 735 -8.29 -25.24 -12.82
C ASN A 735 -7.55 -24.00 -13.33
N GLN A 736 -6.96 -24.06 -14.53
CA GLN A 736 -6.26 -22.92 -15.13
C GLN A 736 -7.20 -21.80 -15.57
N ASN A 737 -8.37 -22.14 -16.12
CA ASN A 737 -9.31 -21.15 -16.67
C ASN A 737 -9.97 -20.31 -15.56
N SER A 738 -10.34 -20.93 -14.45
CA SER A 738 -11.05 -20.25 -13.36
C SER A 738 -10.20 -19.88 -12.14
N GLY A 739 -9.02 -20.50 -11.97
CA GLY A 739 -8.21 -20.41 -10.75
C GLY A 739 -8.81 -21.13 -9.52
N LYS A 740 -10.01 -21.71 -9.66
CA LYS A 740 -10.74 -22.41 -8.59
C LYS A 740 -10.23 -23.83 -8.40
N VAL A 741 -10.55 -24.43 -7.26
CA VAL A 741 -10.16 -25.81 -6.93
C VAL A 741 -11.34 -26.76 -7.08
N MET A 742 -11.02 -28.01 -7.40
CA MET A 742 -12.00 -29.08 -7.51
C MET A 742 -12.49 -29.49 -6.11
N GLY A 743 -13.80 -29.54 -5.92
CA GLY A 743 -14.47 -29.90 -4.67
C GLY A 743 -15.68 -30.81 -4.90
N VAL A 744 -16.29 -31.30 -3.83
CA VAL A 744 -17.53 -32.11 -3.92
C VAL A 744 -18.69 -31.22 -3.50
N ASP A 745 -19.71 -31.13 -4.36
CA ASP A 745 -20.81 -30.19 -4.17
C ASP A 745 -21.48 -30.37 -2.79
N LEU A 746 -21.65 -29.24 -2.09
CA LEU A 746 -22.20 -29.16 -0.74
C LEU A 746 -21.49 -30.07 0.30
N MET A 747 -20.22 -30.42 0.09
CA MET A 747 -19.45 -31.36 0.92
C MET A 747 -20.14 -32.73 1.07
N SER A 748 -20.97 -33.12 0.11
CA SER A 748 -21.72 -34.37 0.18
C SER A 748 -20.79 -35.58 0.32
N THR A 749 -21.22 -36.60 1.06
CA THR A 749 -20.51 -37.88 1.19
C THR A 749 -21.23 -39.02 0.45
N ALA A 750 -22.30 -38.70 -0.28
CA ALA A 750 -23.09 -39.66 -1.04
C ALA A 750 -22.38 -40.09 -2.34
N ASN A 751 -22.70 -41.31 -2.78
CA ASN A 751 -22.37 -41.77 -4.13
C ASN A 751 -23.12 -40.93 -5.17
N SER A 752 -22.48 -40.71 -6.32
CA SER A 752 -22.95 -39.86 -7.41
C SER A 752 -23.12 -38.38 -7.04
N ALA A 753 -22.54 -37.93 -5.92
CA ALA A 753 -22.44 -36.50 -5.65
C ALA A 753 -21.50 -35.85 -6.68
N HIS A 754 -21.93 -34.72 -7.25
CA HIS A 754 -21.18 -34.04 -8.30
C HIS A 754 -19.88 -33.46 -7.79
N VAL A 755 -18.84 -33.61 -8.61
CA VAL A 755 -17.62 -32.83 -8.48
C VAL A 755 -17.85 -31.48 -9.17
N VAL A 756 -17.47 -30.41 -8.49
CA VAL A 756 -17.63 -29.03 -8.95
C VAL A 756 -16.31 -28.30 -8.80
N GLN A 757 -16.19 -27.11 -9.39
CA GLN A 757 -15.16 -26.16 -8.98
C GLN A 757 -15.73 -25.17 -7.95
N TYR A 758 -14.86 -24.73 -7.04
CA TYR A 758 -15.22 -23.77 -6.00
C TYR A 758 -14.00 -22.94 -5.59
N ASP A 759 -14.22 -21.72 -5.10
CA ASP A 759 -13.16 -20.92 -4.48
C ASP A 759 -12.59 -21.67 -3.27
N ASP A 760 -11.26 -21.73 -3.15
CA ASP A 760 -10.65 -22.47 -2.07
C ASP A 760 -10.97 -21.83 -0.70
N ASN A 761 -11.74 -22.54 0.10
CA ASN A 761 -12.17 -22.15 1.45
C ASN A 761 -11.53 -23.06 2.53
N GLY A 762 -10.58 -23.93 2.14
CA GLY A 762 -9.86 -24.81 3.05
C GLY A 762 -10.63 -26.02 3.59
N THR A 763 -11.83 -26.33 3.07
CA THR A 763 -12.62 -27.49 3.53
C THR A 763 -12.08 -28.81 2.97
N ALA A 764 -12.34 -29.91 3.71
CA ALA A 764 -11.79 -31.23 3.40
C ALA A 764 -12.28 -31.82 2.07
N ASP A 765 -13.42 -31.36 1.53
CA ASP A 765 -13.92 -31.81 0.24
C ASP A 765 -13.12 -31.26 -0.96
N HIS A 766 -12.27 -30.24 -0.74
CA HIS A 766 -11.34 -29.73 -1.75
C HIS A 766 -9.99 -30.49 -1.78
N LEU A 767 -9.78 -31.40 -0.84
CA LEU A 767 -8.52 -32.11 -0.65
C LEU A 767 -8.61 -33.52 -1.24
N TRP A 768 -7.66 -33.84 -2.12
CA TRP A 768 -7.62 -35.07 -2.90
C TRP A 768 -6.29 -35.80 -2.72
N GLN A 769 -6.34 -37.12 -2.72
CA GLN A 769 -5.16 -37.97 -2.70
C GLN A 769 -5.13 -38.86 -3.95
N PHE A 770 -3.95 -38.97 -4.55
CA PHE A 770 -3.71 -39.84 -5.70
C PHE A 770 -3.26 -41.21 -5.22
N VAL A 771 -4.10 -42.23 -5.43
CA VAL A 771 -3.81 -43.62 -5.08
C VAL A 771 -3.34 -44.34 -6.34
N ASP A 772 -2.02 -44.54 -6.44
CA ASP A 772 -1.38 -45.19 -7.58
C ASP A 772 -1.84 -46.66 -7.72
N ASN A 773 -2.16 -47.07 -8.95
CA ASN A 773 -2.53 -48.43 -9.30
C ASN A 773 -1.34 -49.25 -9.82
N GLY A 774 -0.15 -48.64 -9.97
CA GLY A 774 1.10 -49.31 -10.36
C GLY A 774 1.26 -49.56 -11.86
N ASP A 775 0.27 -49.18 -12.68
CA ASP A 775 0.24 -49.33 -14.13
C ASP A 775 0.17 -47.98 -14.87
N GLY A 776 0.52 -46.88 -14.19
CA GLY A 776 0.46 -45.52 -14.73
C GLY A 776 -0.94 -44.89 -14.70
N TRP A 777 -1.89 -45.53 -14.01
CA TRP A 777 -3.22 -45.02 -13.69
C TRP A 777 -3.37 -44.87 -12.18
N PHE A 778 -4.22 -43.95 -11.73
CA PHE A 778 -4.47 -43.72 -10.31
C PHE A 778 -5.95 -43.47 -10.04
N ARG A 779 -6.35 -43.63 -8.78
CA ARG A 779 -7.64 -43.15 -8.27
C ARG A 779 -7.44 -41.81 -7.59
N ILE A 780 -8.43 -40.93 -7.69
CA ILE A 780 -8.41 -39.61 -7.03
C ILE A 780 -9.39 -39.69 -5.86
N ARG A 781 -8.88 -39.80 -4.63
CA ARG A 781 -9.67 -40.02 -3.41
C ARG A 781 -9.91 -38.71 -2.67
N ASN A 782 -11.16 -38.42 -2.33
CA ASN A 782 -11.54 -37.23 -1.55
C ASN A 782 -11.27 -37.41 -0.05
N GLN A 783 -10.76 -36.38 0.63
CA GLN A 783 -10.45 -36.45 2.07
C GLN A 783 -11.71 -36.50 2.94
N ASN A 784 -12.76 -35.73 2.58
CA ASN A 784 -13.99 -35.64 3.37
C ASN A 784 -14.81 -36.95 3.34
N SER A 785 -14.98 -37.55 2.16
CA SER A 785 -15.85 -38.74 2.00
C SER A 785 -15.09 -40.07 1.99
N GLY A 786 -13.78 -40.06 1.70
CA GLY A 786 -12.98 -41.26 1.44
C GLY A 786 -13.28 -41.95 0.10
N LYS A 787 -14.22 -41.42 -0.70
CA LYS A 787 -14.64 -41.95 -2.01
C LYS A 787 -13.70 -41.53 -3.13
N VAL A 788 -13.77 -42.22 -4.26
CA VAL A 788 -12.95 -41.93 -5.44
C VAL A 788 -13.74 -41.21 -6.52
N MET A 789 -13.05 -40.40 -7.30
CA MET A 789 -13.59 -39.71 -8.46
C MET A 789 -13.88 -40.69 -9.60
N GLY A 790 -15.07 -40.61 -10.17
CA GLY A 790 -15.55 -41.41 -11.29
C GLY A 790 -16.35 -40.58 -12.28
N VAL A 791 -16.85 -41.22 -13.34
CA VAL A 791 -17.75 -40.59 -14.31
C VAL A 791 -19.13 -41.18 -14.15
N ASP A 792 -20.14 -40.31 -14.01
CA ASP A 792 -21.49 -40.77 -13.70
C ASP A 792 -22.01 -41.78 -14.74
N LEU A 793 -22.58 -42.87 -14.23
CA LEU A 793 -23.06 -44.02 -15.02
C LEU A 793 -22.00 -44.62 -15.99
N MET A 794 -20.71 -44.43 -15.72
CA MET A 794 -19.61 -44.84 -16.59
C MET A 794 -19.74 -44.30 -18.03
N SER A 795 -20.39 -43.15 -18.19
CA SER A 795 -20.66 -42.56 -19.50
C SER A 795 -19.35 -42.27 -20.25
N THR A 796 -19.40 -42.37 -21.58
CA THR A 796 -18.29 -41.98 -22.48
C THR A 796 -18.62 -40.73 -23.30
N ALA A 797 -19.78 -40.11 -23.04
CA ALA A 797 -20.23 -38.91 -23.72
C ALA A 797 -19.48 -37.65 -23.23
N ASN A 798 -19.41 -36.64 -24.09
CA ASN A 798 -19.01 -35.29 -23.71
C ASN A 798 -20.03 -34.68 -22.74
N SER A 799 -19.54 -33.84 -21.84
CA SER A 799 -20.32 -33.21 -20.75
C SER A 799 -20.93 -34.21 -19.77
N ALA A 800 -20.48 -35.46 -19.74
CA ALA A 800 -20.85 -36.38 -18.67
C ALA A 800 -20.22 -35.91 -17.34
N HIS A 801 -21.03 -35.87 -16.29
CA HIS A 801 -20.62 -35.36 -14.99
C HIS A 801 -19.55 -36.24 -14.35
N VAL A 802 -18.55 -35.58 -13.76
CA VAL A 802 -17.62 -36.20 -12.83
C VAL A 802 -18.27 -36.21 -11.46
N VAL A 803 -18.22 -37.36 -10.78
CA VAL A 803 -18.85 -37.59 -9.48
C VAL A 803 -17.87 -38.27 -8.53
N GLN A 804 -18.20 -38.33 -7.25
CA GLN A 804 -17.55 -39.28 -6.33
C GLN A 804 -18.37 -40.55 -6.18
N TYR A 805 -17.70 -41.68 -5.97
CA TYR A 805 -18.32 -42.98 -5.78
C TYR A 805 -17.44 -43.89 -4.91
N ASP A 806 -18.04 -44.86 -4.22
CA ASP A 806 -17.28 -45.93 -3.56
C ASP A 806 -16.47 -46.72 -4.59
N ASP A 807 -15.18 -46.94 -4.34
CA ASP A 807 -14.35 -47.64 -5.31
C ASP A 807 -14.83 -49.09 -5.53
N ASN A 808 -15.32 -49.36 -6.73
CA ASN A 808 -15.83 -50.67 -7.17
C ASN A 808 -14.89 -51.31 -8.23
N GLY A 809 -13.72 -50.71 -8.48
CA GLY A 809 -12.71 -51.22 -9.41
C GLY A 809 -13.00 -51.00 -10.90
N THR A 810 -14.01 -50.21 -11.26
CA THR A 810 -14.33 -49.93 -12.67
C THR A 810 -13.34 -48.96 -13.31
N ALA A 811 -13.26 -49.01 -14.65
CA ALA A 811 -12.29 -48.21 -15.40
C ALA A 811 -12.57 -46.70 -15.37
N ASP A 812 -13.81 -46.28 -15.12
CA ASP A 812 -14.16 -44.85 -15.04
C ASP A 812 -13.64 -44.19 -13.74
N HIS A 813 -13.21 -44.97 -12.74
CA HIS A 813 -12.55 -44.47 -11.54
C HIS A 813 -11.03 -44.26 -11.72
N LEU A 814 -10.48 -44.66 -12.86
CA LEU A 814 -9.05 -44.64 -13.14
C LEU A 814 -8.68 -43.46 -14.02
N TRP A 815 -7.69 -42.69 -13.57
CA TRP A 815 -7.26 -41.43 -14.18
C TRP A 815 -5.76 -41.44 -14.48
N GLN A 816 -5.33 -40.62 -15.43
CA GLN A 816 -3.93 -40.44 -15.79
C GLN A 816 -3.63 -38.96 -16.07
N PHE A 817 -2.47 -38.47 -15.62
CA PHE A 817 -1.97 -37.15 -15.98
C PHE A 817 -1.30 -37.19 -17.35
N LEU A 818 -1.63 -36.21 -18.20
CA LEU A 818 -1.01 -35.98 -19.50
C LEU A 818 -0.10 -34.75 -19.49
#